data_AF-A0A8T2GHS5-F1
#
_entry.id   AF-A0A8T2GHS5-F1
#
_cell.length_a   1.000
_cell.length_b   1.000
_cell.length_c   1.000
_cell.angle_alpha   90.00
_cell.angle_beta   90.00
_cell.angle_gamma   90.00
#
_symmetry.space_group_name_H-M   'P 1'
#
loop_
_entity.id
_entity.type
_entity.pdbx_description
1 polymer ?
#
loop_
_entity_poly.entity_id
_entity_poly.type
_entity_poly.pdbx_seq_one_letter_code
_entity_poly.pdbx_strand_id
1 'polypeptide(L)'
;MGDSEAMVSEGYTSAPYGDYNASAATVESTGQETAPIVDASHSVNNDSLVNGTAPVENGSATDNVAVTAPAAEHGDNTGSTLSTEEERLWNIVRANSLEFNAWTALIDETERIAQDNIAKIRKVYDAFLAEFPLCYGYWKKFADHEARVGAMDKVVEVYERAVLGVTYSVDIWLHYCTFAINTYGDPETIRRLFERALVYVGTDFLSSPLWDKYIEYEYMQQDWSRVALIYTRILENPIQNLDRYFSSFKELAETRPLSELRSAEESAAAAVAVAGDASESAASESGEKADEGRSQVDGSTEQSPKLESASSTEPEELKKYVGIREAMYIKSKEFESKIIGYEMAIRRPYFHVRPLNVAELENWHNYLDFIERDGDFNKVVKLYERCVVTCANYPEYWIRYVTNMEASGSADLAENALARATQVFVKKQPEIHLFAARLKEQNGDIAGARAAYQLVHSEISPGLLEAVIKHANMEYRLGNLDDAFSLYEQVIAVEKGKEHSTILPLLYAQYSRFSYLVSRDAEKARRIIVEALDHVQPSKPLMEALIHFEAIQPPPREIDYLEPLVEKVIKPDADAQNIASSTEREELSLIYIEFLGIFGDVKSIKKAEDQHVKLFYPHRSTSELKKRSADDFLASDRTKMAKTYNGTPPAQPVSNAYPNAQAQWSGGYAAQPQTWPPAQAAPAQPQQWNPAYGQQAAYGAYGGYPAGYTAPQAPTPVPQAAAYGAYPAQTYPTQSYAPPVAAAAPAAAPVQQPAAAVAPQAYYNTYY
;
A
#
# COMPACT_ATOMS: atom_id res chain seq x y z
N MET A 1 -18.20 -49.97 57.25
CA MET A 1 -17.54 -49.70 55.95
C MET A 1 -18.08 -48.42 55.32
N GLY A 2 -17.79 -47.20 55.76
CA GLY A 2 -17.11 -46.77 56.98
C GLY A 2 -15.63 -47.15 57.17
N ASP A 3 -14.95 -46.65 58.21
CA ASP A 3 -15.56 -46.01 59.41
C ASP A 3 -14.61 -44.93 60.04
N SER A 4 -14.89 -43.62 59.88
CA SER A 4 -14.21 -42.42 60.48
C SER A 4 -15.02 -41.13 60.13
N GLU A 5 -15.16 -40.01 60.88
CA GLU A 5 -14.56 -39.41 62.11
C GLU A 5 -13.23 -38.64 61.92
N ALA A 6 -12.85 -37.55 62.63
CA ALA A 6 -13.43 -36.68 63.70
C ALA A 6 -12.63 -35.34 63.74
N MET A 7 -12.93 -34.20 64.40
CA MET A 7 -14.04 -33.57 65.20
C MET A 7 -13.80 -32.01 65.14
N VAL A 8 -14.68 -31.02 65.46
CA VAL A 8 -15.47 -30.64 66.68
C VAL A 8 -14.59 -30.27 67.89
N SER A 9 -14.80 -29.20 68.70
CA SER A 9 -15.82 -28.10 68.81
C SER A 9 -15.20 -26.69 68.52
N GLU A 10 -15.56 -25.48 69.00
CA GLU A 10 -16.53 -24.89 69.97
C GLU A 10 -16.66 -23.34 69.72
N GLY A 11 -17.69 -22.58 70.15
CA GLY A 11 -19.03 -22.97 70.64
C GLY A 11 -19.83 -21.99 71.56
N TYR A 12 -19.50 -20.68 71.70
CA TYR A 12 -20.18 -19.78 72.68
C TYR A 12 -21.13 -18.70 72.11
N THR A 13 -22.10 -18.28 72.94
CA THR A 13 -23.30 -17.49 72.57
C THR A 13 -23.60 -16.34 73.56
N SER A 14 -24.38 -15.32 73.15
CA SER A 14 -25.40 -14.62 73.99
C SER A 14 -26.09 -13.45 73.28
N ALA A 15 -27.33 -13.16 73.74
CA ALA A 15 -28.21 -12.00 73.44
C ALA A 15 -29.43 -12.10 74.43
N PRO A 16 -30.45 -11.21 74.44
CA PRO A 16 -30.55 -9.79 74.07
C PRO A 16 -31.08 -8.92 75.27
N TYR A 17 -31.47 -7.64 75.06
CA TYR A 17 -32.54 -6.94 75.82
C TYR A 17 -33.01 -5.64 75.09
N GLY A 18 -34.23 -5.16 75.35
CA GLY A 18 -34.83 -3.91 74.80
C GLY A 18 -34.71 -2.70 75.75
N ASP A 19 -35.53 -1.63 75.71
CA ASP A 19 -36.79 -1.37 74.97
C ASP A 19 -37.20 0.16 75.05
N TYR A 20 -38.23 0.60 74.31
CA TYR A 20 -39.04 1.85 74.41
C TYR A 20 -38.58 3.27 73.94
N ASN A 21 -39.48 3.90 73.14
CA ASN A 21 -39.99 5.30 73.15
C ASN A 21 -39.07 6.53 72.90
N ALA A 22 -39.57 7.72 72.45
CA ALA A 22 -40.74 8.08 71.62
C ALA A 22 -40.74 9.59 71.22
N SER A 23 -41.24 9.90 70.01
CA SER A 23 -42.03 11.09 69.58
C SER A 23 -41.63 12.57 69.86
N ALA A 24 -41.94 13.41 68.85
CA ALA A 24 -42.25 14.87 68.89
C ALA A 24 -41.08 15.88 69.01
N ALA A 25 -41.21 17.18 68.67
CA ALA A 25 -41.94 17.96 67.62
C ALA A 25 -41.70 19.48 67.85
N THR A 26 -42.03 20.35 66.87
CA THR A 26 -42.36 21.81 67.04
C THR A 26 -41.30 22.79 67.60
N VAL A 27 -41.28 24.11 67.33
CA VAL A 27 -41.72 24.94 66.17
C VAL A 27 -41.11 26.37 66.31
N GLU A 28 -41.00 27.13 65.20
CA GLU A 28 -40.76 28.61 65.15
C GLU A 28 -39.39 29.14 65.71
N SER A 29 -38.95 30.38 65.44
CA SER A 29 -39.65 31.58 64.93
C SER A 29 -38.78 32.54 64.08
N THR A 30 -39.45 33.31 63.21
CA THR A 30 -39.20 34.68 62.65
C THR A 30 -37.78 35.30 62.57
N GLY A 31 -37.40 36.10 61.56
CA GLY A 31 -38.09 36.70 60.39
C GLY A 31 -37.06 37.04 59.27
N GLN A 32 -37.43 37.45 58.04
CA GLN A 32 -37.96 38.78 57.66
C GLN A 32 -37.13 39.97 58.22
N GLU A 33 -36.67 40.96 57.44
CA GLU A 33 -36.92 41.27 56.02
C GLU A 33 -35.87 42.27 55.44
N THR A 34 -36.05 42.72 54.19
CA THR A 34 -35.44 43.88 53.49
C THR A 34 -34.02 43.75 52.87
N ALA A 35 -33.94 44.11 51.59
CA ALA A 35 -32.78 44.71 50.92
C ALA A 35 -33.03 46.23 50.74
N PRO A 36 -32.00 47.07 50.53
CA PRO A 36 -31.62 47.47 49.15
C PRO A 36 -30.11 47.29 48.84
N ILE A 37 -29.63 47.24 47.58
CA ILE A 37 -29.25 48.37 46.67
C ILE A 37 -28.32 49.40 47.39
N VAL A 38 -27.11 49.79 46.95
CA VAL A 38 -26.57 50.04 45.58
C VAL A 38 -25.04 49.79 45.45
N ASP A 39 -24.61 49.51 44.22
CA ASP A 39 -23.39 49.96 43.51
C ASP A 39 -21.92 49.64 43.91
N ALA A 40 -21.23 49.09 42.90
CA ALA A 40 -20.01 49.61 42.24
C ALA A 40 -18.57 49.19 42.64
N SER A 41 -17.83 48.86 41.57
CA SER A 41 -16.36 48.91 41.35
C SER A 41 -15.43 47.99 42.17
N HIS A 42 -14.98 46.91 41.52
CA HIS A 42 -13.78 46.16 41.91
C HIS A 42 -12.50 46.89 41.50
N SER A 43 -11.50 46.97 42.40
CA SER A 43 -10.09 47.17 42.03
C SER A 43 -9.15 46.81 43.20
N VAL A 44 -8.52 45.63 43.14
CA VAL A 44 -7.33 45.27 43.94
C VAL A 44 -6.47 44.30 43.13
N ASN A 45 -5.20 44.66 42.89
CA ASN A 45 -4.14 43.70 42.55
C ASN A 45 -3.50 43.19 43.84
N ASN A 46 -3.14 41.89 43.91
CA ASN A 46 -2.06 41.26 44.70
C ASN A 46 -2.37 39.76 44.99
N ASP A 47 -1.41 38.85 45.21
CA ASP A 47 0.02 38.80 44.83
C ASP A 47 0.54 37.34 44.98
N SER A 48 1.73 37.06 44.43
CA SER A 48 2.74 36.11 44.95
C SER A 48 2.46 34.60 45.20
N LEU A 49 3.29 33.79 44.54
CA LEU A 49 4.05 32.62 45.05
C LEU A 49 3.44 31.18 45.20
N VAL A 50 3.86 30.32 44.24
CA VAL A 50 4.73 29.12 44.43
C VAL A 50 4.15 27.71 44.78
N ASN A 51 4.51 26.76 43.88
CA ASN A 51 4.69 25.29 43.98
C ASN A 51 3.68 24.37 44.70
N GLY A 52 3.27 23.31 43.99
CA GLY A 52 2.93 22.02 44.63
C GLY A 52 2.16 21.01 43.76
N THR A 53 2.87 20.17 43.00
CA THR A 53 2.50 18.79 42.57
C THR A 53 1.01 18.37 42.39
N ALA A 54 0.64 17.99 41.15
CA ALA A 54 -0.24 16.87 40.70
C ALA A 54 -1.44 16.41 41.57
N PRO A 55 -2.63 16.06 41.00
CA PRO A 55 -2.72 15.04 39.92
C PRO A 55 -3.97 15.06 38.97
N VAL A 56 -4.09 14.00 38.13
CA VAL A 56 -5.33 13.30 37.69
C VAL A 56 -6.35 13.97 36.73
N GLU A 57 -6.57 13.28 35.60
CA GLU A 57 -7.79 13.08 34.77
C GLU A 57 -8.59 14.19 34.04
N ASN A 58 -9.16 13.74 32.91
CA ASN A 58 -10.44 14.12 32.28
C ASN A 58 -10.59 15.47 31.55
N GLY A 59 -11.46 15.45 30.52
CA GLY A 59 -12.13 16.65 29.99
C GLY A 59 -12.11 16.80 28.47
N SER A 60 -13.03 16.14 27.75
CA SER A 60 -13.36 16.53 26.36
C SER A 60 -14.23 17.78 26.34
N ALA A 61 -13.85 18.78 25.55
CA ALA A 61 -14.76 19.70 24.88
C ALA A 61 -14.06 20.39 23.70
N THR A 62 -14.80 20.57 22.60
CA THR A 62 -14.36 21.35 21.43
C THR A 62 -14.46 22.85 21.68
N ASP A 63 -13.46 23.63 21.24
CA ASP A 63 -13.77 24.91 20.58
C ASP A 63 -12.69 25.32 19.57
N ASN A 64 -13.04 26.23 18.65
CA ASN A 64 -12.23 26.62 17.51
C ASN A 64 -11.20 27.69 17.90
N VAL A 65 -9.91 27.31 17.90
CA VAL A 65 -8.80 28.28 17.91
C VAL A 65 -8.15 28.32 16.53
N ALA A 66 -8.43 29.39 15.78
CA ALA A 66 -7.69 29.68 14.56
C ALA A 66 -6.22 29.93 14.92
N VAL A 67 -5.30 29.18 14.31
CA VAL A 67 -3.87 29.35 14.55
C VAL A 67 -3.42 30.69 13.99
N THR A 68 -3.27 31.68 14.87
CA THR A 68 -2.62 32.94 14.56
C THR A 68 -1.17 32.68 14.17
N ALA A 69 -0.83 32.91 12.91
CA ALA A 69 0.55 32.87 12.46
C ALA A 69 1.41 33.87 13.26
N PRO A 70 2.68 33.55 13.57
CA PRO A 70 3.58 34.50 14.20
C PRO A 70 3.76 35.72 13.29
N ALA A 71 3.63 36.92 13.87
CA ALA A 71 3.74 38.16 13.12
C ALA A 71 5.16 38.33 12.55
N ALA A 72 5.28 38.37 11.23
CA ALA A 72 6.52 38.69 10.55
C ALA A 72 6.78 40.20 10.61
N GLU A 73 7.88 40.61 11.24
CA GLU A 73 8.37 41.98 11.10
C GLU A 73 9.04 42.16 9.73
N HIS A 74 8.56 43.15 8.98
CA HIS A 74 9.27 43.83 7.90
C HIS A 74 9.81 42.99 6.72
N GLY A 75 8.86 42.41 5.97
CA GLY A 75 8.51 43.03 4.68
C GLY A 75 9.28 42.63 3.42
N ASP A 76 8.58 41.92 2.55
CA ASP A 76 8.57 42.23 1.11
C ASP A 76 7.13 42.15 0.57
N ASN A 77 6.78 42.96 -0.43
CA ASN A 77 5.40 43.19 -0.87
C ASN A 77 5.15 42.64 -2.28
N THR A 78 5.14 41.32 -2.41
CA THR A 78 4.90 40.60 -3.67
C THR A 78 3.46 40.07 -3.79
N GLY A 79 2.48 40.93 -3.45
CA GLY A 79 1.04 40.67 -3.56
C GLY A 79 0.53 40.55 -5.01
N SER A 80 1.05 39.61 -5.78
CA SER A 80 0.51 39.21 -7.08
C SER A 80 -0.81 38.46 -6.85
N THR A 81 -1.92 39.19 -6.99
CA THR A 81 -3.28 38.62 -6.98
C THR A 81 -3.36 37.44 -7.93
N LEU A 82 -3.96 36.35 -7.48
CA LEU A 82 -4.22 35.19 -8.34
C LEU A 82 -5.19 35.60 -9.46
N SER A 83 -5.01 35.01 -10.64
CA SER A 83 -6.01 35.04 -11.71
C SER A 83 -7.30 34.42 -11.22
N THR A 84 -8.45 34.94 -11.65
CA THR A 84 -9.77 34.37 -11.31
C THR A 84 -9.87 32.89 -11.72
N GLU A 85 -9.15 32.47 -12.76
CA GLU A 85 -9.06 31.05 -13.15
C GLU A 85 -8.05 30.26 -12.30
N GLU A 86 -6.91 30.84 -11.89
CA GLU A 86 -6.03 30.24 -10.88
C GLU A 86 -6.81 29.98 -9.58
N GLU A 87 -7.61 30.94 -9.10
CA GLU A 87 -8.44 30.79 -7.90
C GLU A 87 -9.54 29.73 -8.09
N ARG A 88 -10.23 29.72 -9.25
CA ARG A 88 -11.25 28.72 -9.57
C ARG A 88 -10.68 27.30 -9.56
N LEU A 89 -9.52 27.10 -10.18
CA LEU A 89 -8.83 25.81 -10.23
C LEU A 89 -8.30 25.41 -8.84
N TRP A 90 -7.70 26.35 -8.08
CA TRP A 90 -7.32 26.14 -6.68
C TRP A 90 -8.49 25.78 -5.76
N ASN A 91 -9.71 26.25 -6.05
CA ASN A 91 -10.92 25.86 -5.32
C ASN A 91 -11.35 24.42 -5.67
N ILE A 92 -11.28 24.03 -6.95
CA ILE A 92 -11.63 22.67 -7.41
C ILE A 92 -10.70 21.63 -6.77
N VAL A 93 -9.37 21.82 -6.83
CA VAL A 93 -8.41 20.86 -6.25
C VAL A 93 -8.42 20.82 -4.73
N ARG A 94 -8.90 21.87 -4.05
CA ARG A 94 -9.15 21.83 -2.59
C ARG A 94 -10.47 21.14 -2.21
N ALA A 95 -11.45 21.11 -3.11
CA ALA A 95 -12.69 20.36 -2.93
C ALA A 95 -12.52 18.86 -3.27
N ASN A 96 -11.66 18.54 -4.24
CA ASN A 96 -11.25 17.16 -4.55
C ASN A 96 -9.77 17.14 -4.96
N SER A 97 -8.89 16.75 -4.03
CA SER A 97 -7.44 16.67 -4.27
C SER A 97 -7.05 15.61 -5.29
N LEU A 98 -7.94 14.64 -5.57
CA LEU A 98 -7.71 13.57 -6.55
C LEU A 98 -8.18 13.94 -7.97
N GLU A 99 -8.73 15.14 -8.20
CA GLU A 99 -9.16 15.59 -9.54
C GLU A 99 -7.95 16.00 -10.40
N PHE A 100 -7.29 14.99 -10.97
CA PHE A 100 -6.08 15.13 -11.77
C PHE A 100 -6.21 16.15 -12.91
N ASN A 101 -7.35 16.25 -13.59
CA ASN A 101 -7.51 17.15 -14.74
C ASN A 101 -7.57 18.63 -14.31
N ALA A 102 -8.04 18.91 -13.09
CA ALA A 102 -8.01 20.26 -12.52
C ALA A 102 -6.58 20.65 -12.12
N TRP A 103 -5.79 19.71 -11.61
CA TRP A 103 -4.36 19.93 -11.37
C TRP A 103 -3.57 20.19 -12.65
N THR A 104 -3.77 19.41 -13.71
CA THR A 104 -3.05 19.65 -14.97
C THR A 104 -3.43 20.99 -15.59
N ALA A 105 -4.71 21.39 -15.51
CA ALA A 105 -5.15 22.71 -15.92
C ALA A 105 -4.56 23.84 -15.05
N LEU A 106 -4.43 23.64 -13.73
CA LEU A 106 -3.79 24.60 -12.82
C LEU A 106 -2.30 24.77 -13.13
N ILE A 107 -1.60 23.68 -13.44
CA ILE A 107 -0.20 23.72 -13.87
C ILE A 107 -0.08 24.45 -15.21
N ASP A 108 -0.85 24.06 -16.24
CA ASP A 108 -0.79 24.67 -17.57
C ASP A 108 -1.12 26.19 -17.52
N GLU A 109 -2.10 26.62 -16.71
CA GLU A 109 -2.44 28.04 -16.51
C GLU A 109 -1.36 28.80 -15.71
N THR A 110 -0.77 28.17 -14.69
CA THR A 110 0.34 28.77 -13.92
C THR A 110 1.60 28.91 -14.79
N GLU A 111 1.96 27.89 -15.57
CA GLU A 111 3.06 27.95 -16.55
C GLU A 111 2.82 29.01 -17.64
N ARG A 112 1.56 29.33 -17.95
CA ARG A 112 1.18 30.36 -18.91
C ARG A 112 1.25 31.79 -18.34
N ILE A 113 0.89 31.99 -17.07
CA ILE A 113 0.83 33.31 -16.41
C ILE A 113 2.16 33.66 -15.72
N ALA A 114 2.81 32.70 -15.08
CA ALA A 114 3.85 32.92 -14.07
C ALA A 114 5.25 32.52 -14.55
N GLN A 115 5.55 32.65 -15.84
CA GLN A 115 6.78 32.16 -16.49
C GLN A 115 8.07 32.55 -15.76
N ASP A 116 8.19 33.82 -15.35
CA ASP A 116 9.36 34.34 -14.62
C ASP A 116 9.18 34.31 -13.08
N ASN A 117 8.06 33.79 -12.57
CA ASN A 117 7.73 33.77 -11.14
C ASN A 117 7.81 32.34 -10.59
N ILE A 118 9.05 31.90 -10.34
CA ILE A 118 9.37 30.58 -9.78
C ILE A 118 8.66 30.29 -8.44
N ALA A 119 8.34 31.33 -7.64
CA ALA A 119 7.63 31.14 -6.38
C ALA A 119 6.17 30.69 -6.56
N LYS A 120 5.46 31.17 -7.59
CA LYS A 120 4.14 30.64 -7.99
C LYS A 120 4.26 29.21 -8.51
N ILE A 121 5.25 28.93 -9.35
CA ILE A 121 5.49 27.59 -9.93
C ILE A 121 5.74 26.56 -8.82
N ARG A 122 6.68 26.83 -7.90
CA ARG A 122 6.96 25.99 -6.71
C ARG A 122 5.67 25.62 -5.98
N LYS A 123 4.88 26.61 -5.55
CA LYS A 123 3.64 26.39 -4.78
C LYS A 123 2.66 25.42 -5.48
N VAL A 124 2.50 25.50 -6.79
CA VAL A 124 1.59 24.63 -7.55
C VAL A 124 2.19 23.23 -7.72
N TYR A 125 3.49 23.14 -8.06
CA TYR A 125 4.18 21.87 -8.23
C TYR A 125 4.33 21.09 -6.91
N ASP A 126 4.69 21.76 -5.81
CA ASP A 126 4.79 21.16 -4.48
C ASP A 126 3.45 20.54 -4.03
N ALA A 127 2.34 21.27 -4.22
CA ALA A 127 1.01 20.80 -3.85
C ALA A 127 0.51 19.66 -4.75
N PHE A 128 0.77 19.72 -6.06
CA PHE A 128 0.42 18.65 -6.98
C PHE A 128 1.23 17.37 -6.73
N LEU A 129 2.54 17.49 -6.50
CA LEU A 129 3.45 16.35 -6.31
C LEU A 129 3.32 15.71 -4.91
N ALA A 130 2.66 16.37 -3.95
CA ALA A 130 2.22 15.75 -2.70
C ALA A 130 1.04 14.78 -2.93
N GLU A 131 0.10 15.11 -3.82
CA GLU A 131 -1.03 14.22 -4.17
C GLU A 131 -0.67 13.18 -5.25
N PHE A 132 0.22 13.52 -6.18
CA PHE A 132 0.62 12.67 -7.31
C PHE A 132 2.14 12.47 -7.42
N PRO A 133 2.83 11.98 -6.36
CA PRO A 133 4.29 11.88 -6.34
C PRO A 133 4.85 10.97 -7.44
N LEU A 134 4.08 9.96 -7.89
CA LEU A 134 4.52 9.00 -8.93
C LEU A 134 4.62 9.59 -10.35
N CYS A 135 4.20 10.83 -10.58
CA CYS A 135 4.23 11.49 -11.89
C CYS A 135 5.61 12.08 -12.23
N TYR A 136 6.61 11.22 -12.47
CA TYR A 136 8.01 11.61 -12.75
C TYR A 136 8.18 12.70 -13.82
N GLY A 137 7.32 12.75 -14.84
CA GLY A 137 7.37 13.79 -15.88
C GLY A 137 7.15 15.22 -15.33
N TYR A 138 6.37 15.38 -14.26
CA TYR A 138 6.22 16.67 -13.59
C TYR A 138 7.38 17.00 -12.65
N TRP A 139 7.99 16.00 -11.97
CA TRP A 139 9.27 16.22 -11.27
C TRP A 139 10.35 16.74 -12.22
N LYS A 140 10.44 16.15 -13.43
CA LYS A 140 11.33 16.59 -14.51
C LYS A 140 11.00 18.03 -14.94
N LYS A 141 9.73 18.34 -15.25
CA LYS A 141 9.32 19.73 -15.56
C LYS A 141 9.67 20.73 -14.45
N PHE A 142 9.50 20.36 -13.19
CA PHE A 142 9.82 21.22 -12.05
C PHE A 142 11.32 21.52 -12.00
N ALA A 143 12.18 20.50 -12.18
CA ALA A 143 13.62 20.69 -12.30
C ALA A 143 13.99 21.57 -13.52
N ASP A 144 13.31 21.44 -14.67
CA ASP A 144 13.48 22.33 -15.84
C ASP A 144 13.06 23.78 -15.54
N HIS A 145 12.09 24.02 -14.66
CA HIS A 145 11.69 25.38 -14.25
C HIS A 145 12.72 26.00 -13.31
N GLU A 146 13.17 25.25 -12.29
CA GLU A 146 14.25 25.68 -11.39
C GLU A 146 15.55 25.96 -12.15
N ALA A 147 15.89 25.13 -13.15
CA ALA A 147 17.11 25.31 -13.95
C ALA A 147 17.06 26.51 -14.91
N ARG A 148 15.88 27.04 -15.22
CA ARG A 148 15.69 28.20 -16.12
C ARG A 148 15.50 29.53 -15.38
N VAL A 149 14.83 29.51 -14.22
CA VAL A 149 14.32 30.71 -13.53
C VAL A 149 14.67 30.71 -12.03
N GLY A 150 14.99 29.54 -11.47
CA GLY A 150 15.34 29.35 -10.06
C GLY A 150 16.84 29.43 -9.80
N ALA A 151 17.32 28.53 -8.94
CA ALA A 151 18.72 28.46 -8.52
C ALA A 151 19.21 27.01 -8.50
N MET A 152 20.52 26.80 -8.73
CA MET A 152 21.08 25.47 -8.98
C MET A 152 20.95 24.52 -7.77
N ASP A 153 20.99 25.05 -6.55
CA ASP A 153 20.71 24.31 -5.31
C ASP A 153 19.28 23.76 -5.29
N LYS A 154 18.31 24.52 -5.82
CA LYS A 154 16.90 24.10 -5.92
C LYS A 154 16.66 23.07 -7.00
N VAL A 155 17.44 23.06 -8.08
CA VAL A 155 17.42 21.94 -9.05
C VAL A 155 17.82 20.63 -8.38
N VAL A 156 18.87 20.64 -7.55
CA VAL A 156 19.31 19.47 -6.78
C VAL A 156 18.25 19.06 -5.75
N GLU A 157 17.68 20.01 -5.01
CA GLU A 157 16.60 19.75 -4.04
C GLU A 157 15.37 19.08 -4.69
N VAL A 158 14.96 19.56 -5.87
CA VAL A 158 13.85 18.94 -6.64
C VAL A 158 14.23 17.53 -7.10
N TYR A 159 15.46 17.28 -7.55
CA TYR A 159 15.88 15.93 -7.94
C TYR A 159 15.98 14.95 -6.75
N GLU A 160 16.53 15.37 -5.60
CA GLU A 160 16.58 14.53 -4.39
C GLU A 160 15.16 14.22 -3.88
N ARG A 161 14.24 15.18 -3.88
CA ARG A 161 12.82 14.95 -3.58
C ARG A 161 12.15 14.02 -4.60
N ALA A 162 12.49 14.17 -5.88
CA ALA A 162 11.96 13.31 -6.93
C ALA A 162 12.38 11.85 -6.75
N VAL A 163 13.65 11.55 -6.50
CA VAL A 163 14.10 10.15 -6.30
C VAL A 163 13.58 9.52 -5.00
N LEU A 164 13.00 10.29 -4.08
CA LEU A 164 12.22 9.79 -2.94
C LEU A 164 10.74 9.54 -3.31
N GLY A 165 10.14 10.37 -4.19
CA GLY A 165 8.75 10.19 -4.65
C GLY A 165 8.56 9.16 -5.78
N VAL A 166 9.60 8.94 -6.60
CA VAL A 166 9.64 8.01 -7.75
C VAL A 166 10.91 7.14 -7.76
N THR A 167 11.28 6.59 -6.59
CA THR A 167 12.51 5.80 -6.38
C THR A 167 12.71 4.64 -7.39
N TYR A 168 11.62 4.06 -7.89
CA TYR A 168 11.63 2.95 -8.84
C TYR A 168 11.37 3.37 -10.31
N SER A 169 11.50 4.65 -10.65
CA SER A 169 11.43 5.14 -12.04
C SER A 169 12.83 5.18 -12.67
N VAL A 170 13.05 4.42 -13.75
CA VAL A 170 14.31 4.51 -14.54
C VAL A 170 14.53 5.92 -15.07
N ASP A 171 13.46 6.57 -15.56
CA ASP A 171 13.53 7.87 -16.22
C ASP A 171 14.01 9.00 -15.29
N ILE A 172 13.54 9.05 -14.03
CA ILE A 172 13.96 10.13 -13.11
C ILE A 172 15.44 10.02 -12.74
N TRP A 173 15.94 8.79 -12.53
CA TRP A 173 17.36 8.55 -12.28
C TRP A 173 18.21 8.87 -13.50
N LEU A 174 17.74 8.54 -14.71
CA LEU A 174 18.41 8.92 -15.97
C LEU A 174 18.49 10.44 -16.12
N HIS A 175 17.40 11.16 -15.84
CA HIS A 175 17.39 12.63 -15.87
C HIS A 175 18.35 13.22 -14.84
N TYR A 176 18.36 12.72 -13.60
CA TYR A 176 19.24 13.24 -12.55
C TYR A 176 20.72 12.92 -12.84
N CYS A 177 21.05 11.69 -13.28
CA CYS A 177 22.42 11.35 -13.68
C CYS A 177 22.88 12.19 -14.89
N THR A 178 21.99 12.48 -15.84
CA THR A 178 22.30 13.36 -16.99
C THR A 178 22.53 14.81 -16.54
N PHE A 179 21.73 15.32 -15.59
CA PHE A 179 21.97 16.62 -14.97
C PHE A 179 23.33 16.67 -14.24
N ALA A 180 23.65 15.62 -13.47
CA ALA A 180 24.92 15.50 -12.75
C ALA A 180 26.13 15.49 -13.70
N ILE A 181 26.10 14.72 -14.79
CA ILE A 181 27.17 14.71 -15.83
C ILE A 181 27.41 16.11 -16.39
N ASN A 182 26.36 16.90 -16.60
CA ASN A 182 26.45 18.23 -17.19
C ASN A 182 26.82 19.35 -16.20
N THR A 183 26.78 19.08 -14.89
CA THR A 183 26.84 20.12 -13.84
C THR A 183 27.92 19.87 -12.79
N TYR A 184 28.23 18.61 -12.46
CA TYR A 184 29.20 18.24 -11.43
C TYR A 184 30.57 18.01 -12.06
N GLY A 185 31.61 18.66 -11.52
CA GLY A 185 33.00 18.47 -11.97
C GLY A 185 33.75 17.30 -11.32
N ASP A 186 33.14 16.58 -10.37
CA ASP A 186 33.73 15.48 -9.62
C ASP A 186 33.26 14.12 -10.15
N PRO A 187 34.11 13.31 -10.81
CA PRO A 187 33.73 12.02 -11.36
C PRO A 187 33.20 11.05 -10.30
N GLU A 188 33.79 11.07 -9.11
CA GLU A 188 33.39 10.20 -8.00
C GLU A 188 31.97 10.51 -7.51
N THR A 189 31.51 11.76 -7.53
CA THR A 189 30.12 12.12 -7.20
C THR A 189 29.14 11.67 -8.27
N ILE A 190 29.50 11.76 -9.57
CA ILE A 190 28.68 11.22 -10.66
C ILE A 190 28.57 9.70 -10.52
N ARG A 191 29.69 9.00 -10.28
CA ARG A 191 29.74 7.55 -10.03
C ARG A 191 28.88 7.15 -8.83
N ARG A 192 28.99 7.84 -7.69
CA ARG A 192 28.13 7.60 -6.51
C ARG A 192 26.64 7.74 -6.83
N LEU A 193 26.26 8.70 -7.68
CA LEU A 193 24.86 8.90 -8.08
C LEU A 193 24.34 7.75 -8.95
N PHE A 194 25.13 7.29 -9.93
CA PHE A 194 24.80 6.10 -10.72
C PHE A 194 24.66 4.86 -9.83
N GLU A 195 25.62 4.60 -8.94
CA GLU A 195 25.54 3.43 -8.05
C GLU A 195 24.31 3.49 -7.13
N ARG A 196 23.95 4.68 -6.60
CA ARG A 196 22.72 4.88 -5.83
C ARG A 196 21.46 4.58 -6.65
N ALA A 197 21.41 4.98 -7.93
CA ALA A 197 20.30 4.65 -8.82
C ALA A 197 20.20 3.14 -9.07
N LEU A 198 21.33 2.48 -9.34
CA LEU A 198 21.40 1.06 -9.71
C LEU A 198 20.95 0.12 -8.58
N VAL A 199 21.09 0.51 -7.31
CA VAL A 199 20.51 -0.23 -6.17
C VAL A 199 19.02 -0.45 -6.35
N TYR A 200 18.27 0.59 -6.73
CA TYR A 200 16.82 0.53 -6.92
C TYR A 200 16.46 -0.03 -8.30
N VAL A 201 16.83 0.68 -9.37
CA VAL A 201 16.35 0.43 -10.74
C VAL A 201 17.29 -0.35 -11.64
N GLY A 202 18.53 -0.63 -11.23
CA GLY A 202 19.53 -1.31 -12.08
C GLY A 202 19.16 -2.73 -12.50
N THR A 203 18.18 -3.34 -11.84
CA THR A 203 17.67 -4.69 -12.15
C THR A 203 16.25 -4.65 -12.74
N ASP A 204 15.74 -3.48 -13.14
CA ASP A 204 14.49 -3.37 -13.90
C ASP A 204 14.72 -3.89 -15.33
N PHE A 205 13.76 -4.64 -15.89
CA PHE A 205 13.76 -5.05 -17.28
C PHE A 205 13.97 -3.86 -18.25
N LEU A 206 13.42 -2.69 -17.92
CA LEU A 206 13.52 -1.47 -18.73
C LEU A 206 14.67 -0.52 -18.32
N SER A 207 15.60 -0.96 -17.47
CA SER A 207 16.73 -0.15 -16.96
C SER A 207 17.76 0.28 -18.02
N SER A 208 17.71 -0.29 -19.22
CA SER A 208 18.72 -0.14 -20.28
C SER A 208 19.13 1.29 -20.62
N PRO A 209 18.25 2.32 -20.67
CA PRO A 209 18.67 3.71 -20.91
C PRO A 209 19.61 4.27 -19.83
N LEU A 210 19.47 3.85 -18.57
CA LEU A 210 20.36 4.26 -17.47
C LEU A 210 21.73 3.58 -17.59
N TRP A 211 21.73 2.28 -17.92
CA TRP A 211 22.95 1.52 -18.17
C TRP A 211 23.73 2.04 -19.38
N ASP A 212 23.07 2.29 -20.50
CA ASP A 212 23.67 2.92 -21.69
C ASP A 212 24.32 4.28 -21.33
N LYS A 213 23.68 5.09 -20.48
CA LYS A 213 24.22 6.40 -20.08
C LYS A 213 25.42 6.30 -19.13
N TYR A 214 25.47 5.29 -18.27
CA TYR A 214 26.64 5.03 -17.41
C TYR A 214 27.83 4.49 -18.24
N ILE A 215 27.56 3.62 -19.21
CA ILE A 215 28.56 3.13 -20.18
C ILE A 215 29.12 4.30 -20.99
N GLU A 216 28.27 5.16 -21.58
CA GLU A 216 28.68 6.37 -22.31
C GLU A 216 29.63 7.23 -21.47
N TYR A 217 29.28 7.46 -20.20
CA TYR A 217 30.07 8.25 -19.27
C TYR A 217 31.45 7.64 -18.96
N GLU A 218 31.53 6.34 -18.63
CA GLU A 218 32.82 5.71 -18.33
C GLU A 218 33.70 5.51 -19.57
N TYR A 219 33.11 5.37 -20.77
CA TYR A 219 33.83 5.48 -22.05
C TYR A 219 34.47 6.87 -22.22
N MET A 220 33.79 7.95 -21.81
CA MET A 220 34.37 9.31 -21.81
C MET A 220 35.49 9.48 -20.78
N GLN A 221 35.42 8.80 -19.62
CA GLN A 221 36.50 8.75 -18.62
C GLN A 221 37.66 7.82 -19.02
N GLN A 222 37.48 6.97 -20.04
CA GLN A 222 38.42 5.94 -20.49
C GLN A 222 38.77 4.87 -19.42
N ASP A 223 37.88 4.67 -18.43
CA ASP A 223 38.05 3.64 -17.39
C ASP A 223 37.51 2.29 -17.88
N TRP A 224 38.30 1.60 -18.70
CA TRP A 224 37.93 0.30 -19.30
C TRP A 224 37.60 -0.76 -18.25
N SER A 225 38.19 -0.68 -17.05
CA SER A 225 37.92 -1.59 -15.93
C SER A 225 36.49 -1.41 -15.40
N ARG A 226 36.00 -0.16 -15.28
CA ARG A 226 34.61 0.14 -14.91
C ARG A 226 33.64 -0.23 -16.02
N VAL A 227 33.97 0.06 -17.27
CA VAL A 227 33.13 -0.34 -18.42
C VAL A 227 32.95 -1.86 -18.43
N ALA A 228 34.01 -2.64 -18.22
CA ALA A 228 33.92 -4.10 -18.15
C ALA A 228 33.15 -4.59 -16.91
N LEU A 229 33.30 -3.94 -15.74
CA LEU A 229 32.51 -4.23 -14.54
C LEU A 229 31.01 -3.94 -14.73
N ILE A 230 30.67 -2.83 -15.40
CA ILE A 230 29.29 -2.46 -15.76
C ILE A 230 28.68 -3.51 -16.69
N TYR A 231 29.38 -3.91 -17.75
CA TYR A 231 28.94 -5.03 -18.59
C TYR A 231 28.75 -6.32 -17.79
N THR A 232 29.66 -6.63 -16.84
CA THR A 232 29.55 -7.83 -15.98
C THR A 232 28.23 -7.82 -15.20
N ARG A 233 27.92 -6.71 -14.51
CA ARG A 233 26.68 -6.54 -13.72
C ARG A 233 25.41 -6.56 -14.58
N ILE A 234 25.48 -6.05 -15.81
CA ILE A 234 24.38 -6.14 -16.78
C ILE A 234 24.12 -7.61 -17.16
N LEU A 235 25.16 -8.39 -17.44
CA LEU A 235 25.02 -9.79 -17.87
C LEU A 235 24.55 -10.73 -16.75
N GLU A 236 24.60 -10.31 -15.49
CA GLU A 236 24.00 -11.00 -14.33
C GLU A 236 22.47 -10.80 -14.22
N ASN A 237 21.87 -9.87 -14.98
CA ASN A 237 20.48 -9.45 -14.84
C ASN A 237 19.67 -9.65 -16.13
N PRO A 238 18.37 -10.00 -16.04
CA PRO A 238 17.50 -10.24 -17.19
C PRO A 238 16.95 -8.92 -17.76
N ILE A 239 17.80 -8.01 -18.24
CA ILE A 239 17.39 -6.70 -18.75
C ILE A 239 17.18 -6.70 -20.28
N GLN A 240 16.33 -5.80 -20.77
CA GLN A 240 16.01 -5.69 -22.19
C GLN A 240 17.26 -5.39 -23.05
N ASN A 241 17.38 -6.09 -24.19
CA ASN A 241 18.50 -6.02 -25.15
C ASN A 241 19.80 -6.66 -24.66
N LEU A 242 19.74 -7.70 -23.82
CA LEU A 242 20.91 -8.39 -23.27
C LEU A 242 21.93 -8.86 -24.34
N ASP A 243 21.45 -9.34 -25.49
CA ASP A 243 22.26 -9.78 -26.64
C ASP A 243 23.17 -8.65 -27.19
N ARG A 244 22.70 -7.39 -27.15
CA ARG A 244 23.46 -6.19 -27.54
C ARG A 244 24.61 -5.95 -26.57
N TYR A 245 24.34 -6.00 -25.27
CA TYR A 245 25.36 -5.80 -24.24
C TYR A 245 26.42 -6.90 -24.27
N PHE A 246 26.03 -8.18 -24.42
CA PHE A 246 27.00 -9.27 -24.55
C PHE A 246 27.85 -9.16 -25.82
N SER A 247 27.28 -8.67 -26.93
CA SER A 247 28.03 -8.42 -28.15
C SER A 247 29.04 -7.28 -27.98
N SER A 248 28.64 -6.16 -27.36
CA SER A 248 29.51 -5.02 -27.10
C SER A 248 30.60 -5.34 -26.06
N PHE A 249 30.29 -6.18 -25.07
CA PHE A 249 31.29 -6.70 -24.12
C PHE A 249 32.38 -7.53 -24.82
N LYS A 250 32.01 -8.37 -25.80
CA LYS A 250 32.99 -9.13 -26.60
C LYS A 250 33.84 -8.22 -27.47
N GLU A 251 33.25 -7.22 -28.13
CA GLU A 251 34.01 -6.21 -28.89
C GLU A 251 35.03 -5.46 -28.00
N LEU A 252 34.63 -5.09 -26.77
CA LEU A 252 35.54 -4.51 -25.77
C LEU A 252 36.66 -5.50 -25.37
N ALA A 253 36.33 -6.78 -25.16
CA ALA A 253 37.29 -7.81 -24.78
C ALA A 253 38.25 -8.20 -25.92
N GLU A 254 37.84 -8.06 -27.19
CA GLU A 254 38.68 -8.28 -28.37
C GLU A 254 39.58 -7.09 -28.71
N THR A 255 39.23 -5.88 -28.26
CA THR A 255 39.95 -4.63 -28.58
C THR A 255 40.86 -4.10 -27.47
N ARG A 256 40.90 -4.74 -26.30
CA ARG A 256 41.64 -4.29 -25.11
C ARG A 256 42.48 -5.41 -24.49
N PRO A 257 43.68 -5.10 -23.94
CA PRO A 257 44.47 -6.08 -23.19
C PRO A 257 43.77 -6.43 -21.87
N LEU A 258 43.96 -7.65 -21.38
CA LEU A 258 43.24 -8.15 -20.20
C LEU A 258 43.58 -7.36 -18.91
N SER A 259 44.74 -6.71 -18.88
CA SER A 259 45.18 -5.81 -17.81
C SER A 259 44.43 -4.46 -17.75
N GLU A 260 43.84 -3.99 -18.85
CA GLU A 260 42.97 -2.79 -18.85
C GLU A 260 41.53 -3.14 -18.43
N LEU A 261 41.12 -4.40 -18.57
CA LEU A 261 39.74 -4.86 -18.36
C LEU A 261 39.48 -5.38 -16.95
N ARG A 262 40.47 -5.99 -16.30
CA ARG A 262 40.32 -6.53 -14.93
C ARG A 262 40.17 -5.41 -13.91
N SER A 263 39.24 -5.59 -12.97
CA SER A 263 39.23 -4.80 -11.74
C SER A 263 40.50 -5.04 -10.90
N ALA A 264 40.77 -4.15 -9.94
CA ALA A 264 41.87 -4.33 -8.98
C ALA A 264 41.71 -5.62 -8.15
N GLU A 265 40.46 -6.00 -7.82
CA GLU A 265 40.15 -7.22 -7.07
C GLU A 265 40.37 -8.48 -7.91
N GLU A 266 39.91 -8.52 -9.17
CA GLU A 266 40.22 -9.62 -10.08
C GLU A 266 41.71 -9.74 -10.38
N SER A 267 42.43 -8.63 -10.46
CA SER A 267 43.88 -8.60 -10.64
C SER A 267 44.61 -9.17 -9.43
N ALA A 268 44.16 -8.84 -8.21
CA ALA A 268 44.69 -9.41 -6.97
C ALA A 268 44.35 -10.91 -6.86
N ALA A 269 43.12 -11.32 -7.19
CA ALA A 269 42.70 -12.72 -7.18
C ALA A 269 43.49 -13.56 -8.20
N ALA A 270 43.76 -13.02 -9.40
CA ALA A 270 44.62 -13.67 -10.38
C ALA A 270 46.07 -13.81 -9.88
N ALA A 271 46.63 -12.76 -9.27
CA ALA A 271 47.98 -12.82 -8.69
C ALA A 271 48.09 -13.85 -7.53
N VAL A 272 47.05 -13.98 -6.70
CA VAL A 272 46.98 -14.99 -5.64
C VAL A 272 46.86 -16.41 -6.21
N ALA A 273 46.09 -16.61 -7.29
CA ALA A 273 45.99 -17.91 -7.96
C ALA A 273 47.34 -18.35 -8.55
N VAL A 274 48.05 -17.44 -9.23
CA VAL A 274 49.40 -17.69 -9.78
C VAL A 274 50.42 -17.98 -8.67
N ALA A 275 50.31 -17.30 -7.52
CA ALA A 275 51.15 -17.60 -6.35
C ALA A 275 50.82 -18.96 -5.70
N GLY A 276 49.58 -19.44 -5.81
CA GLY A 276 49.15 -20.77 -5.37
C GLY A 276 49.80 -21.89 -6.20
N ASP A 277 49.66 -21.83 -7.53
CA ASP A 277 50.28 -22.81 -8.45
C ASP A 277 51.83 -22.83 -8.28
N ALA A 278 52.45 -21.68 -8.07
CA ALA A 278 53.88 -21.57 -7.76
C ALA A 278 54.28 -22.22 -6.42
N SER A 279 53.36 -22.28 -5.45
CA SER A 279 53.59 -22.91 -4.14
C SER A 279 53.45 -24.43 -4.20
N GLU A 280 52.46 -24.97 -4.92
CA GLU A 280 52.28 -26.43 -5.04
C GLU A 280 53.37 -27.08 -5.90
N SER A 281 53.79 -26.40 -6.98
CA SER A 281 54.90 -26.86 -7.81
C SER A 281 56.24 -26.89 -7.05
N ALA A 282 56.52 -25.88 -6.20
CA ALA A 282 57.73 -25.85 -5.38
C ALA A 282 57.78 -26.93 -4.28
N ALA A 283 56.63 -27.37 -3.77
CA ALA A 283 56.55 -28.41 -2.73
C ALA A 283 56.90 -29.83 -3.23
N SER A 284 57.08 -30.02 -4.54
CA SER A 284 57.29 -31.32 -5.17
C SER A 284 58.75 -31.79 -5.26
N GLU A 285 59.74 -30.90 -5.07
CA GLU A 285 61.18 -31.20 -5.28
C GLU A 285 62.01 -31.26 -3.99
N SER A 286 61.70 -32.19 -3.08
CA SER A 286 62.62 -32.57 -2.00
C SER A 286 62.57 -34.08 -1.69
N GLY A 287 63.37 -34.86 -2.43
CA GLY A 287 63.40 -36.33 -2.34
C GLY A 287 64.72 -36.96 -2.80
N GLU A 288 65.70 -36.97 -1.89
CA GLU A 288 66.99 -37.69 -1.88
C GLU A 288 67.47 -38.48 -3.12
N LYS A 289 68.72 -38.20 -3.54
CA LYS A 289 69.77 -39.25 -3.60
C LYS A 289 71.19 -38.70 -3.67
N ALA A 290 72.13 -39.48 -3.14
CA ALA A 290 73.57 -39.29 -3.30
C ALA A 290 74.16 -40.46 -4.11
N ASP A 291 75.25 -40.24 -4.85
CA ASP A 291 76.58 -40.85 -4.61
C ASP A 291 77.62 -40.36 -5.65
N GLU A 292 78.89 -40.72 -5.52
CA GLU A 292 80.06 -40.14 -6.21
C GLU A 292 80.28 -40.57 -7.68
N GLY A 293 80.90 -39.67 -8.49
CA GLY A 293 81.37 -39.97 -9.86
C GLY A 293 82.30 -38.89 -10.44
N ARG A 294 83.57 -39.23 -10.73
CA ARG A 294 84.67 -38.28 -11.00
C ARG A 294 85.16 -38.29 -12.46
N SER A 295 85.17 -37.14 -13.17
CA SER A 295 86.32 -36.58 -13.95
C SER A 295 85.98 -35.49 -15.00
N GLN A 296 86.45 -34.26 -14.75
CA GLN A 296 87.33 -33.40 -15.59
C GLN A 296 87.08 -33.06 -17.11
N VAL A 297 87.29 -31.75 -17.41
CA VAL A 297 87.71 -31.08 -18.68
C VAL A 297 86.66 -30.53 -19.67
N ASP A 298 86.80 -29.21 -19.93
CA ASP A 298 86.40 -28.30 -21.04
C ASP A 298 85.16 -28.54 -21.94
N GLY A 299 84.51 -27.42 -22.27
CA GLY A 299 83.57 -27.33 -23.41
C GLY A 299 82.55 -26.19 -23.30
N SER A 300 82.90 -24.97 -23.73
CA SER A 300 81.97 -23.82 -23.72
C SER A 300 80.80 -24.00 -24.70
N THR A 301 79.56 -24.02 -24.21
CA THR A 301 78.36 -23.69 -24.99
C THR A 301 77.33 -23.01 -24.09
N GLU A 302 76.69 -21.94 -24.55
CA GLU A 302 75.53 -21.36 -23.89
C GLU A 302 74.30 -22.27 -24.04
N GLN A 303 73.71 -22.71 -22.93
CA GLN A 303 72.36 -23.26 -22.94
C GLN A 303 71.70 -23.08 -21.57
N SER A 304 70.86 -22.04 -21.46
CA SER A 304 69.92 -21.91 -20.35
C SER A 304 68.97 -23.11 -20.36
N PRO A 305 68.73 -23.79 -19.22
CA PRO A 305 67.72 -24.84 -19.16
C PRO A 305 66.33 -24.22 -19.43
N LYS A 306 65.66 -24.72 -20.46
CA LYS A 306 64.35 -24.24 -20.91
C LYS A 306 63.25 -24.74 -19.97
N LEU A 307 63.11 -24.12 -18.80
CA LEU A 307 61.94 -24.33 -17.93
C LEU A 307 60.71 -23.66 -18.55
N GLU A 308 60.03 -24.39 -19.43
CA GLU A 308 58.63 -24.12 -19.76
C GLU A 308 57.72 -24.64 -18.63
N SER A 309 57.84 -24.03 -17.46
CA SER A 309 56.79 -24.09 -16.42
C SER A 309 55.54 -23.38 -16.96
N ALA A 310 54.36 -23.99 -16.78
CA ALA A 310 53.13 -23.56 -17.46
C ALA A 310 52.58 -22.22 -16.96
N SER A 311 53.12 -21.10 -17.46
CA SER A 311 52.44 -19.81 -17.44
C SER A 311 51.24 -19.87 -18.39
N SER A 312 50.02 -19.67 -17.89
CA SER A 312 48.84 -19.50 -18.74
C SER A 312 49.09 -18.39 -19.76
N THR A 313 48.76 -18.62 -21.04
CA THR A 313 48.95 -17.57 -22.04
C THR A 313 47.84 -16.52 -21.90
N GLU A 314 48.18 -15.24 -22.11
CA GLU A 314 47.20 -14.14 -22.06
C GLU A 314 45.90 -14.40 -22.84
N PRO A 315 45.90 -14.98 -24.07
CA PRO A 315 44.65 -15.34 -24.76
C PRO A 315 43.83 -16.45 -24.08
N GLU A 316 44.46 -17.36 -23.32
CA GLU A 316 43.73 -18.37 -22.53
C GLU A 316 43.08 -17.75 -21.29
N GLU A 317 43.77 -16.82 -20.63
CA GLU A 317 43.18 -16.05 -19.53
C GLU A 317 42.03 -15.15 -20.00
N LEU A 318 42.17 -14.51 -21.17
CA LEU A 318 41.13 -13.69 -21.79
C LEU A 318 39.92 -14.54 -22.18
N LYS A 319 40.15 -15.72 -22.74
CA LYS A 319 39.08 -16.70 -23.05
C LYS A 319 38.34 -17.16 -21.78
N LYS A 320 39.06 -17.37 -20.66
CA LYS A 320 38.45 -17.67 -19.35
C LYS A 320 37.64 -16.48 -18.81
N TYR A 321 38.16 -15.26 -18.93
CA TYR A 321 37.52 -14.02 -18.51
C TYR A 321 36.20 -13.75 -19.25
N VAL A 322 36.17 -13.99 -20.57
CA VAL A 322 34.95 -13.90 -21.41
C VAL A 322 33.99 -15.05 -21.11
N GLY A 323 34.47 -16.29 -20.99
CA GLY A 323 33.63 -17.48 -20.75
C GLY A 323 32.84 -17.45 -19.44
N ILE A 324 33.38 -16.84 -18.38
CA ILE A 324 32.63 -16.60 -17.13
C ILE A 324 31.40 -15.70 -17.38
N ARG A 325 31.57 -14.67 -18.19
CA ARG A 325 30.53 -13.67 -18.51
C ARG A 325 29.54 -14.17 -19.56
N GLU A 326 29.97 -15.07 -20.44
CA GLU A 326 29.08 -15.85 -21.30
C GLU A 326 28.18 -16.79 -20.47
N ALA A 327 28.69 -17.41 -19.40
CA ALA A 327 27.87 -18.22 -18.50
C ALA A 327 26.86 -17.38 -17.69
N MET A 328 27.23 -16.18 -17.23
CA MET A 328 26.31 -15.21 -16.63
C MET A 328 25.20 -14.83 -17.64
N TYR A 329 25.60 -14.43 -18.84
CA TYR A 329 24.70 -14.09 -19.95
C TYR A 329 23.67 -15.19 -20.24
N ILE A 330 24.11 -16.44 -20.39
CA ILE A 330 23.23 -17.59 -20.68
C ILE A 330 22.19 -17.76 -19.55
N LYS A 331 22.61 -17.74 -18.28
CA LYS A 331 21.71 -17.82 -17.12
C LYS A 331 20.66 -16.70 -17.12
N SER A 332 21.07 -15.48 -17.49
CA SER A 332 20.17 -14.32 -17.57
C SER A 332 19.20 -14.41 -18.74
N LYS A 333 19.63 -14.90 -19.92
CA LYS A 333 18.74 -15.23 -21.05
C LYS A 333 17.72 -16.33 -20.71
N GLU A 334 18.14 -17.36 -19.96
CA GLU A 334 17.22 -18.40 -19.47
C GLU A 334 16.14 -17.84 -18.55
N PHE A 335 16.47 -16.87 -17.69
CA PHE A 335 15.47 -16.21 -16.84
C PHE A 335 14.59 -15.22 -17.63
N GLU A 336 15.19 -14.41 -18.50
CA GLU A 336 14.47 -13.51 -19.44
C GLU A 336 13.40 -14.30 -20.22
N SER A 337 13.74 -15.48 -20.75
CA SER A 337 12.82 -16.32 -21.52
C SER A 337 11.56 -16.76 -20.74
N LYS A 338 11.60 -16.74 -19.41
CA LYS A 338 10.46 -17.06 -18.53
C LYS A 338 9.61 -15.83 -18.23
N ILE A 339 10.21 -14.65 -18.10
CA ILE A 339 9.51 -13.41 -17.73
C ILE A 339 9.03 -12.58 -18.92
N ILE A 340 9.63 -12.73 -20.11
CA ILE A 340 9.37 -11.89 -21.29
C ILE A 340 7.89 -11.82 -21.68
N GLY A 341 7.12 -12.89 -21.46
CA GLY A 341 5.68 -12.91 -21.71
C GLY A 341 4.90 -11.95 -20.80
N TYR A 342 5.28 -11.83 -19.53
CA TYR A 342 4.69 -10.88 -18.59
C TYR A 342 5.15 -9.45 -18.86
N GLU A 343 6.44 -9.25 -19.15
CA GLU A 343 7.02 -7.94 -19.45
C GLU A 343 6.40 -7.32 -20.72
N MET A 344 6.26 -8.11 -21.80
CA MET A 344 5.63 -7.64 -23.05
C MET A 344 4.12 -7.38 -22.92
N ALA A 345 3.46 -7.89 -21.88
CA ALA A 345 2.06 -7.61 -21.58
C ALA A 345 1.86 -6.32 -20.76
N ILE A 346 2.89 -5.80 -20.10
CA ILE A 346 2.86 -4.51 -19.39
C ILE A 346 2.96 -3.38 -20.44
N ARG A 347 1.83 -2.81 -20.85
CA ARG A 347 1.79 -1.72 -21.85
C ARG A 347 2.11 -0.35 -21.27
N ARG A 348 1.92 -0.18 -19.96
CA ARG A 348 2.11 1.07 -19.23
C ARG A 348 2.95 0.84 -17.97
N PRO A 349 4.29 0.82 -18.08
CA PRO A 349 5.21 0.59 -16.94
C PRO A 349 5.35 1.80 -15.99
N TYR A 350 4.53 2.84 -16.17
CA TYR A 350 4.54 4.08 -15.38
C TYR A 350 3.15 4.39 -14.78
N PHE A 351 3.13 5.19 -13.73
CA PHE A 351 1.88 5.63 -13.10
C PHE A 351 1.05 6.54 -14.01
N HIS A 352 -0.26 6.28 -14.07
CA HIS A 352 -1.24 7.21 -14.66
C HIS A 352 -2.62 6.95 -14.05
N VAL A 353 -3.32 8.01 -13.64
CA VAL A 353 -4.65 7.98 -13.02
C VAL A 353 -5.76 7.27 -13.80
N ARG A 354 -5.59 7.01 -15.11
CA ARG A 354 -6.56 6.20 -15.88
C ARG A 354 -6.46 4.73 -15.45
N PRO A 355 -7.58 4.05 -15.15
CA PRO A 355 -7.57 2.62 -14.83
C PRO A 355 -6.81 1.78 -15.87
N LEU A 356 -6.03 0.82 -15.39
CA LEU A 356 -5.55 -0.31 -16.18
C LEU A 356 -6.73 -1.18 -16.61
N ASN A 357 -6.58 -1.90 -17.72
CA ASN A 357 -7.60 -2.86 -18.12
C ASN A 357 -7.44 -4.21 -17.38
N VAL A 358 -8.50 -5.01 -17.32
CA VAL A 358 -8.54 -6.26 -16.54
C VAL A 358 -7.39 -7.22 -16.89
N ALA A 359 -6.98 -7.31 -18.16
CA ALA A 359 -5.89 -8.19 -18.57
C ALA A 359 -4.50 -7.67 -18.17
N GLU A 360 -4.31 -6.35 -17.99
CA GLU A 360 -3.08 -5.79 -17.43
C GLU A 360 -2.98 -6.09 -15.92
N LEU A 361 -4.11 -6.00 -15.21
CA LEU A 361 -4.20 -6.35 -13.78
C LEU A 361 -3.97 -7.87 -13.57
N GLU A 362 -4.65 -8.70 -14.34
CA GLU A 362 -4.46 -10.16 -14.33
C GLU A 362 -3.01 -10.55 -14.65
N ASN A 363 -2.35 -9.86 -15.60
CA ASN A 363 -0.93 -10.06 -15.90
C ASN A 363 -0.02 -9.74 -14.70
N TRP A 364 -0.27 -8.62 -14.00
CA TRP A 364 0.51 -8.26 -12.80
C TRP A 364 0.33 -9.28 -11.67
N HIS A 365 -0.89 -9.75 -11.42
CA HIS A 365 -1.11 -10.84 -10.46
C HIS A 365 -0.38 -12.11 -10.88
N ASN A 366 -0.49 -12.54 -12.15
CA ASN A 366 0.18 -13.74 -12.66
C ASN A 366 1.73 -13.66 -12.62
N TYR A 367 2.30 -12.46 -12.75
CA TYR A 367 3.74 -12.24 -12.67
C TYR A 367 4.25 -12.24 -11.21
N LEU A 368 3.52 -11.60 -10.29
CA LEU A 368 3.80 -11.72 -8.85
C LEU A 368 3.70 -13.19 -8.40
N ASP A 369 2.66 -13.89 -8.85
CA ASP A 369 2.47 -15.34 -8.70
C ASP A 369 3.65 -16.18 -9.21
N PHE A 370 4.37 -15.74 -10.23
CA PHE A 370 5.55 -16.43 -10.76
C PHE A 370 6.78 -16.18 -9.88
N ILE A 371 7.07 -14.93 -9.52
CA ILE A 371 8.27 -14.56 -8.73
C ILE A 371 8.15 -14.99 -7.27
N GLU A 372 6.96 -14.96 -6.67
CA GLU A 372 6.71 -15.51 -5.32
C GLU A 372 7.02 -17.03 -5.25
N ARG A 373 6.89 -17.76 -6.37
CA ARG A 373 7.23 -19.19 -6.47
C ARG A 373 8.71 -19.45 -6.75
N ASP A 374 9.44 -18.47 -7.29
CA ASP A 374 10.91 -18.52 -7.47
C ASP A 374 11.64 -18.40 -6.11
N GLY A 375 11.00 -17.77 -5.12
CA GLY A 375 11.46 -17.71 -3.72
C GLY A 375 12.61 -16.73 -3.45
N ASP A 376 13.11 -16.04 -4.47
CA ASP A 376 14.11 -14.98 -4.31
C ASP A 376 13.47 -13.71 -3.78
N PHE A 377 13.62 -13.49 -2.47
CA PHE A 377 13.04 -12.35 -1.76
C PHE A 377 13.41 -10.98 -2.38
N ASN A 378 14.62 -10.83 -2.93
CA ASN A 378 15.02 -9.56 -3.56
C ASN A 378 14.28 -9.32 -4.87
N LYS A 379 14.06 -10.38 -5.68
CA LYS A 379 13.20 -10.29 -6.87
C LYS A 379 11.75 -9.98 -6.50
N VAL A 380 11.22 -10.63 -5.45
CA VAL A 380 9.85 -10.43 -4.95
C VAL A 380 9.66 -8.95 -4.57
N VAL A 381 10.49 -8.41 -3.68
CA VAL A 381 10.42 -7.00 -3.24
C VAL A 381 10.51 -6.04 -4.44
N LYS A 382 11.48 -6.24 -5.35
CA LYS A 382 11.64 -5.34 -6.50
C LYS A 382 10.51 -5.42 -7.51
N LEU A 383 9.92 -6.60 -7.76
CA LEU A 383 8.75 -6.70 -8.63
C LEU A 383 7.52 -6.05 -7.98
N TYR A 384 7.34 -6.21 -6.66
CA TYR A 384 6.28 -5.52 -5.92
C TYR A 384 6.41 -4.00 -6.02
N GLU A 385 7.60 -3.46 -5.76
CA GLU A 385 7.87 -2.02 -5.83
C GLU A 385 7.59 -1.44 -7.23
N ARG A 386 7.98 -2.16 -8.30
CA ARG A 386 7.65 -1.76 -9.68
C ARG A 386 6.16 -1.91 -10.00
N CYS A 387 5.50 -2.94 -9.46
CA CYS A 387 4.06 -3.16 -9.63
C CYS A 387 3.23 -2.04 -8.98
N VAL A 388 3.58 -1.61 -7.76
CA VAL A 388 2.85 -0.52 -7.07
C VAL A 388 3.11 0.86 -7.66
N VAL A 389 4.07 1.04 -8.59
CA VAL A 389 4.12 2.25 -9.44
C VAL A 389 2.97 2.24 -10.45
N THR A 390 2.73 1.14 -11.15
CA THR A 390 1.66 1.06 -12.17
C THR A 390 0.27 0.87 -11.57
N CYS A 391 0.20 0.17 -10.44
CA CYS A 391 -1.01 -0.25 -9.75
C CYS A 391 -1.24 0.56 -8.45
N ALA A 392 -0.62 1.73 -8.28
CA ALA A 392 -0.68 2.53 -7.05
C ALA A 392 -2.09 2.77 -6.51
N ASN A 393 -3.08 2.95 -7.40
CA ASN A 393 -4.47 3.25 -7.05
C ASN A 393 -5.32 2.02 -6.67
N TYR A 394 -4.73 0.82 -6.63
CA TYR A 394 -5.42 -0.46 -6.49
C TYR A 394 -5.09 -1.11 -5.13
N PRO A 395 -5.98 -1.05 -4.12
CA PRO A 395 -5.73 -1.55 -2.77
C PRO A 395 -5.29 -3.02 -2.72
N GLU A 396 -5.75 -3.86 -3.64
CA GLU A 396 -5.49 -5.29 -3.67
C GLU A 396 -4.00 -5.63 -3.85
N TYR A 397 -3.22 -4.80 -4.56
CA TYR A 397 -1.77 -5.01 -4.72
C TYR A 397 -1.01 -4.60 -3.46
N TRP A 398 -1.42 -3.52 -2.78
CA TRP A 398 -0.86 -3.13 -1.49
C TRP A 398 -1.16 -4.18 -0.41
N ILE A 399 -2.40 -4.68 -0.34
CA ILE A 399 -2.81 -5.75 0.57
C ILE A 399 -1.99 -7.02 0.31
N ARG A 400 -1.83 -7.43 -0.96
CA ARG A 400 -1.00 -8.59 -1.33
C ARG A 400 0.47 -8.38 -0.94
N TYR A 401 1.03 -7.19 -1.18
CA TYR A 401 2.41 -6.84 -0.86
C TYR A 401 2.68 -6.93 0.65
N VAL A 402 1.86 -6.26 1.47
CA VAL A 402 1.98 -6.29 2.94
C VAL A 402 1.88 -7.72 3.47
N THR A 403 0.86 -8.47 3.01
CA THR A 403 0.67 -9.88 3.41
C THR A 403 1.87 -10.76 3.03
N ASN A 404 2.47 -10.54 1.86
CA ASN A 404 3.64 -11.28 1.40
C ASN A 404 4.90 -10.95 2.22
N MET A 405 5.09 -9.68 2.59
CA MET A 405 6.21 -9.25 3.44
C MET A 405 6.09 -9.81 4.87
N GLU A 406 4.90 -9.82 5.47
CA GLU A 406 4.68 -10.47 6.78
C GLU A 406 4.89 -11.98 6.72
N ALA A 407 4.36 -12.65 5.68
CA ALA A 407 4.59 -14.09 5.47
C ALA A 407 6.08 -14.44 5.26
N SER A 408 6.86 -13.48 4.75
CA SER A 408 8.32 -13.56 4.60
C SER A 408 9.09 -13.10 5.86
N GLY A 409 8.40 -12.81 6.98
CA GLY A 409 9.00 -12.38 8.24
C GLY A 409 9.58 -10.95 8.23
N SER A 410 9.30 -10.16 7.20
CA SER A 410 9.89 -8.82 6.98
C SER A 410 8.94 -7.71 7.42
N ALA A 411 8.74 -7.59 8.73
CA ALA A 411 7.79 -6.65 9.35
C ALA A 411 8.03 -5.19 8.94
N ASP A 412 9.28 -4.72 8.90
CA ASP A 412 9.62 -3.33 8.54
C ASP A 412 9.15 -2.97 7.11
N LEU A 413 9.23 -3.92 6.17
CA LEU A 413 8.78 -3.74 4.79
C LEU A 413 7.26 -3.82 4.67
N ALA A 414 6.62 -4.67 5.47
CA ALA A 414 5.16 -4.73 5.58
C ALA A 414 4.59 -3.40 6.13
N GLU A 415 5.18 -2.85 7.19
CA GLU A 415 4.78 -1.56 7.75
C GLU A 415 5.04 -0.40 6.79
N ASN A 416 6.19 -0.37 6.10
CA ASN A 416 6.49 0.65 5.09
C ASN A 416 5.47 0.65 3.93
N ALA A 417 5.16 -0.54 3.39
CA ALA A 417 4.17 -0.70 2.33
C ALA A 417 2.76 -0.28 2.80
N LEU A 418 2.37 -0.66 4.03
CA LEU A 418 1.08 -0.30 4.60
C LEU A 418 0.95 1.21 4.86
N ALA A 419 2.01 1.85 5.37
CA ALA A 419 2.06 3.30 5.58
C ALA A 419 1.91 4.04 4.25
N ARG A 420 2.70 3.69 3.22
CA ARG A 420 2.59 4.26 1.87
C ARG A 420 1.20 4.10 1.27
N ALA A 421 0.60 2.93 1.43
CA ALA A 421 -0.77 2.67 0.95
C ALA A 421 -1.80 3.55 1.66
N THR A 422 -1.80 3.56 3.00
CA THR A 422 -2.81 4.23 3.84
C THR A 422 -2.65 5.75 3.93
N GLN A 423 -1.43 6.29 3.75
CA GLN A 423 -1.14 7.72 3.91
C GLN A 423 -0.98 8.46 2.57
N VAL A 424 -0.46 7.80 1.53
CA VAL A 424 -0.14 8.44 0.24
C VAL A 424 -1.10 7.99 -0.87
N PHE A 425 -1.10 6.70 -1.23
CA PHE A 425 -1.63 6.26 -2.54
C PHE A 425 -3.13 5.92 -2.53
N VAL A 426 -3.56 5.02 -1.64
CA VAL A 426 -4.96 4.59 -1.50
C VAL A 426 -5.59 5.18 -0.22
N LYS A 427 -5.09 6.35 0.20
CA LYS A 427 -5.45 7.05 1.45
C LYS A 427 -6.95 7.35 1.64
N LYS A 428 -7.75 7.34 0.56
CA LYS A 428 -9.21 7.53 0.57
C LYS A 428 -10.02 6.27 0.17
N GLN A 429 -9.39 5.10 0.05
CA GLN A 429 -10.11 3.84 -0.18
C GLN A 429 -10.36 3.13 1.16
N PRO A 430 -11.59 2.72 1.51
CA PRO A 430 -11.86 2.10 2.80
C PRO A 430 -11.22 0.71 2.98
N GLU A 431 -11.00 -0.03 1.89
CA GLU A 431 -10.54 -1.43 1.92
C GLU A 431 -9.16 -1.58 2.57
N ILE A 432 -8.21 -0.71 2.21
CA ILE A 432 -6.85 -0.74 2.77
C ILE A 432 -6.84 -0.39 4.27
N HIS A 433 -7.73 0.51 4.72
CA HIS A 433 -7.82 0.91 6.13
C HIS A 433 -8.54 -0.15 6.97
N LEU A 434 -9.55 -0.83 6.42
CA LEU A 434 -10.16 -2.01 7.07
C LEU A 434 -9.20 -3.19 7.16
N PHE A 435 -8.30 -3.36 6.18
CA PHE A 435 -7.19 -4.30 6.26
C PHE A 435 -6.17 -3.86 7.33
N ALA A 436 -5.72 -2.60 7.30
CA ALA A 436 -4.78 -2.05 8.28
C ALA A 436 -5.28 -2.18 9.73
N ALA A 437 -6.56 -1.89 9.97
CA ALA A 437 -7.19 -2.02 11.27
C ALA A 437 -7.16 -3.46 11.79
N ARG A 438 -7.47 -4.42 10.91
CA ARG A 438 -7.42 -5.86 11.24
C ARG A 438 -5.98 -6.35 11.46
N LEU A 439 -5.03 -5.85 10.69
CA LEU A 439 -3.62 -6.21 10.82
C LEU A 439 -3.02 -5.71 12.14
N LYS A 440 -3.31 -4.46 12.49
CA LYS A 440 -2.95 -3.86 13.79
C LYS A 440 -3.55 -4.62 14.96
N GLU A 441 -4.81 -5.06 14.86
CA GLU A 441 -5.44 -5.94 15.86
C GLU A 441 -4.68 -7.27 16.02
N GLN A 442 -4.24 -7.89 14.91
CA GLN A 442 -3.46 -9.13 14.93
C GLN A 442 -2.06 -8.95 15.52
N ASN A 443 -1.42 -7.82 15.24
CA ASN A 443 -0.06 -7.49 15.70
C ASN A 443 -0.04 -6.79 17.09
N GLY A 444 -1.21 -6.61 17.72
CA GLY A 444 -1.36 -6.10 19.09
C GLY A 444 -1.51 -4.58 19.24
N ASP A 445 -1.45 -3.81 18.15
CA ASP A 445 -1.72 -2.36 18.13
C ASP A 445 -3.23 -2.08 18.17
N ILE A 446 -3.84 -2.32 19.33
CA ILE A 446 -5.28 -2.08 19.55
C ILE A 446 -5.64 -0.59 19.39
N ALA A 447 -4.73 0.32 19.75
CA ALA A 447 -4.95 1.76 19.64
C ALA A 447 -5.03 2.21 18.18
N GLY A 448 -4.06 1.83 17.35
CA GLY A 448 -4.07 2.12 15.93
C GLY A 448 -5.11 1.31 15.15
N ALA A 449 -5.49 0.12 15.61
CA ALA A 449 -6.61 -0.63 15.04
C ALA A 449 -7.94 0.13 15.22
N ARG A 450 -8.19 0.62 16.44
CA ARG A 450 -9.35 1.48 16.76
C ARG A 450 -9.35 2.76 15.94
N ALA A 451 -8.22 3.46 15.87
CA ALA A 451 -8.09 4.69 15.09
C ALA A 451 -8.33 4.46 13.59
N ALA A 452 -7.83 3.35 13.02
CA ALA A 452 -8.05 3.01 11.62
C ALA A 452 -9.53 2.69 11.30
N TYR A 453 -10.24 1.97 12.19
CA TYR A 453 -11.69 1.78 12.03
C TYR A 453 -12.47 3.10 12.12
N GLN A 454 -12.14 3.94 13.11
CA GLN A 454 -12.77 5.24 13.32
C GLN A 454 -12.61 6.14 12.09
N LEU A 455 -11.38 6.24 11.55
CA LEU A 455 -11.07 7.01 10.33
C LEU A 455 -11.95 6.60 9.14
N VAL A 456 -12.21 5.28 8.97
CA VAL A 456 -13.07 4.79 7.89
C VAL A 456 -14.50 5.29 8.04
N HIS A 457 -15.13 5.16 9.22
CA HIS A 457 -16.55 5.48 9.38
C HIS A 457 -16.84 6.95 9.77
N SER A 458 -15.81 7.76 10.06
CA SER A 458 -15.94 9.19 10.36
C SER A 458 -15.53 10.12 9.19
N GLU A 459 -14.49 9.77 8.43
CA GLU A 459 -13.91 10.66 7.41
C GLU A 459 -13.88 10.07 5.99
N ILE A 460 -13.46 8.81 5.83
CA ILE A 460 -13.17 8.24 4.50
C ILE A 460 -14.43 7.75 3.79
N SER A 461 -15.27 7.00 4.49
CA SER A 461 -16.55 6.50 3.98
C SER A 461 -17.61 6.56 5.08
N PRO A 462 -18.08 7.78 5.45
CA PRO A 462 -19.12 7.96 6.46
C PRO A 462 -20.39 7.22 6.03
N GLY A 463 -20.72 6.16 6.78
CA GLY A 463 -21.83 5.28 6.48
C GLY A 463 -21.48 3.90 5.90
N LEU A 464 -20.20 3.56 5.75
CA LEU A 464 -19.78 2.20 5.48
C LEU A 464 -20.07 1.29 6.70
N LEU A 465 -21.24 0.67 6.68
CA LEU A 465 -21.74 -0.24 7.73
C LEU A 465 -20.75 -1.35 8.11
N GLU A 466 -19.97 -1.86 7.15
CA GLU A 466 -18.95 -2.87 7.39
C GLU A 466 -17.87 -2.42 8.39
N ALA A 467 -17.48 -1.15 8.37
CA ALA A 467 -16.49 -0.60 9.30
C ALA A 467 -17.01 -0.62 10.74
N VAL A 468 -18.24 -0.16 10.94
CA VAL A 468 -18.93 -0.15 12.24
C VAL A 468 -19.09 -1.57 12.78
N ILE A 469 -19.50 -2.52 11.93
CA ILE A 469 -19.61 -3.95 12.29
C ILE A 469 -18.24 -4.52 12.69
N LYS A 470 -17.19 -4.30 11.89
CA LYS A 470 -15.84 -4.84 12.17
C LYS A 470 -15.26 -4.28 13.47
N HIS A 471 -15.48 -2.99 13.73
CA HIS A 471 -15.04 -2.31 14.95
C HIS A 471 -15.82 -2.77 16.18
N ALA A 472 -17.17 -2.77 16.18
CA ALA A 472 -17.96 -3.28 17.30
C ALA A 472 -17.61 -4.75 17.63
N ASN A 473 -17.37 -5.57 16.60
CA ASN A 473 -16.90 -6.94 16.77
C ASN A 473 -15.47 -7.01 17.33
N MET A 474 -14.60 -6.02 17.09
CA MET A 474 -13.27 -5.93 17.71
C MET A 474 -13.36 -5.62 19.19
N GLU A 475 -14.11 -4.58 19.57
CA GLU A 475 -14.31 -4.22 20.97
C GLU A 475 -14.90 -5.40 21.77
N TYR A 476 -15.87 -6.11 21.19
CA TYR A 476 -16.39 -7.35 21.77
C TYR A 476 -15.34 -8.47 21.92
N ARG A 477 -14.45 -8.68 20.93
CA ARG A 477 -13.34 -9.65 21.04
C ARG A 477 -12.33 -9.28 22.14
N LEU A 478 -12.20 -8.00 22.45
CA LEU A 478 -11.33 -7.48 23.52
C LEU A 478 -12.00 -7.52 24.91
N GLY A 479 -13.30 -7.85 24.98
CA GLY A 479 -14.10 -7.85 26.21
C GLY A 479 -14.84 -6.54 26.49
N ASN A 480 -14.66 -5.51 25.65
CA ASN A 480 -15.25 -4.18 25.79
C ASN A 480 -16.69 -4.16 25.24
N LEU A 481 -17.60 -4.91 25.88
CA LEU A 481 -18.98 -5.06 25.43
C LEU A 481 -19.74 -3.71 25.40
N ASP A 482 -19.53 -2.87 26.41
CA ASP A 482 -20.21 -1.58 26.52
C ASP A 482 -19.69 -0.56 25.50
N ASP A 483 -18.41 -0.60 25.13
CA ASP A 483 -17.86 0.18 24.01
C ASP A 483 -18.45 -0.27 22.67
N ALA A 484 -18.62 -1.59 22.48
CA ALA A 484 -19.23 -2.14 21.27
C ALA A 484 -20.70 -1.72 21.10
N PHE A 485 -21.46 -1.59 22.20
CA PHE A 485 -22.81 -1.01 22.19
C PHE A 485 -22.78 0.50 21.97
N SER A 486 -21.92 1.21 22.71
CA SER A 486 -21.76 2.66 22.60
C SER A 486 -21.43 3.10 21.18
N LEU A 487 -20.62 2.33 20.45
CA LEU A 487 -20.30 2.60 19.04
C LEU A 487 -21.53 2.57 18.13
N TYR A 488 -22.38 1.54 18.23
CA TYR A 488 -23.63 1.48 17.47
C TYR A 488 -24.55 2.65 17.84
N GLU A 489 -24.68 2.96 19.12
CA GLU A 489 -25.55 4.03 19.62
C GLU A 489 -25.08 5.42 19.19
N GLN A 490 -23.77 5.68 19.19
CA GLN A 490 -23.16 6.92 18.66
C GLN A 490 -23.40 7.08 17.15
N VAL A 491 -23.14 6.04 16.36
CA VAL A 491 -23.36 6.11 14.89
C VAL A 491 -24.86 6.25 14.57
N ILE A 492 -25.74 5.53 15.28
CA ILE A 492 -27.19 5.69 15.15
C ILE A 492 -27.63 7.13 15.52
N ALA A 493 -27.09 7.73 16.58
CA ALA A 493 -27.41 9.10 16.95
C ALA A 493 -26.98 10.14 15.89
N VAL A 494 -25.82 9.95 15.25
CA VAL A 494 -25.36 10.78 14.12
C VAL A 494 -26.27 10.61 12.90
N GLU A 495 -26.70 9.39 12.59
CA GLU A 495 -27.58 9.12 11.45
C GLU A 495 -29.03 9.58 11.67
N LYS A 496 -29.56 9.55 12.91
CA LYS A 496 -30.85 10.17 13.28
C LYS A 496 -30.89 11.67 12.97
N GLY A 497 -29.75 12.35 12.96
CA GLY A 497 -29.63 13.78 12.62
C GLY A 497 -29.74 14.08 11.12
N LYS A 498 -29.83 13.08 10.24
CA LYS A 498 -29.87 13.25 8.78
C LYS A 498 -31.26 12.97 8.24
N GLU A 499 -31.85 13.95 7.55
CA GLU A 499 -33.24 13.89 7.04
C GLU A 499 -33.56 12.65 6.20
N HIS A 500 -32.56 12.08 5.50
CA HIS A 500 -32.72 10.98 4.54
C HIS A 500 -31.61 9.92 4.70
N SER A 501 -31.30 9.46 5.92
CA SER A 501 -30.32 8.37 6.12
C SER A 501 -30.79 7.05 5.50
N THR A 502 -30.07 6.58 4.48
CA THR A 502 -30.30 5.28 3.84
C THR A 502 -29.77 4.10 4.66
N ILE A 503 -28.88 4.34 5.62
CA ILE A 503 -28.20 3.30 6.40
C ILE A 503 -28.79 3.10 7.79
N LEU A 504 -29.53 4.07 8.34
CA LEU A 504 -30.13 3.99 9.67
C LEU A 504 -30.96 2.70 9.90
N PRO A 505 -31.80 2.22 8.95
CA PRO A 505 -32.49 0.94 9.11
C PRO A 505 -31.54 -0.27 9.20
N LEU A 506 -30.42 -0.23 8.49
CA LEU A 506 -29.42 -1.31 8.48
C LEU A 506 -28.57 -1.30 9.76
N LEU A 507 -28.26 -0.11 10.29
CA LEU A 507 -27.59 0.04 11.59
C LEU A 507 -28.45 -0.53 12.71
N TYR A 508 -29.75 -0.23 12.74
CA TYR A 508 -30.68 -0.82 13.72
C TYR A 508 -30.79 -2.34 13.59
N ALA A 509 -30.94 -2.85 12.37
CA ALA A 509 -30.99 -4.28 12.11
C ALA A 509 -29.73 -5.02 12.60
N GLN A 510 -28.54 -4.45 12.34
CA GLN A 510 -27.27 -5.05 12.79
C GLN A 510 -27.01 -4.83 14.29
N TYR A 511 -27.40 -3.69 14.88
CA TYR A 511 -27.27 -3.48 16.33
C TYR A 511 -28.18 -4.45 17.11
N SER A 512 -29.44 -4.61 16.70
CA SER A 512 -30.36 -5.59 17.27
C SER A 512 -29.80 -7.02 17.19
N ARG A 513 -29.35 -7.42 15.99
CA ARG A 513 -28.73 -8.73 15.75
C ARG A 513 -27.45 -8.94 16.57
N PHE A 514 -26.60 -7.93 16.67
CA PHE A 514 -25.39 -7.96 17.50
C PHE A 514 -25.75 -8.14 18.97
N SER A 515 -26.64 -7.29 19.51
CA SER A 515 -27.12 -7.35 20.90
C SER A 515 -27.73 -8.71 21.25
N TYR A 516 -28.50 -9.32 20.34
CA TYR A 516 -29.03 -10.67 20.55
C TYR A 516 -27.93 -11.74 20.60
N LEU A 517 -26.96 -11.68 19.68
CA LEU A 517 -25.90 -12.69 19.58
C LEU A 517 -24.92 -12.64 20.76
N VAL A 518 -24.59 -11.44 21.28
CA VAL A 518 -23.62 -11.27 22.38
C VAL A 518 -24.26 -11.38 23.76
N SER A 519 -25.43 -10.78 23.99
CA SER A 519 -26.06 -10.75 25.33
C SER A 519 -27.18 -11.77 25.52
N ARG A 520 -27.70 -12.39 24.45
CA ARG A 520 -28.87 -13.30 24.47
C ARG A 520 -30.17 -12.68 25.02
N ASP A 521 -30.20 -11.36 25.19
CA ASP A 521 -31.38 -10.60 25.57
C ASP A 521 -32.26 -10.35 24.33
N ALA A 522 -33.29 -11.18 24.18
CA ALA A 522 -34.30 -11.04 23.13
C ALA A 522 -35.10 -9.73 23.27
N GLU A 523 -35.34 -9.24 24.48
CA GLU A 523 -36.14 -8.03 24.72
C GLU A 523 -35.35 -6.76 24.41
N LYS A 524 -34.06 -6.66 24.79
CA LYS A 524 -33.19 -5.58 24.30
C LYS A 524 -33.10 -5.59 22.78
N ALA A 525 -32.87 -6.76 22.16
CA ALA A 525 -32.77 -6.85 20.71
C ALA A 525 -34.08 -6.47 20.00
N ARG A 526 -35.23 -6.92 20.50
CA ARG A 526 -36.58 -6.56 20.00
C ARG A 526 -36.81 -5.06 20.09
N ARG A 527 -36.53 -4.43 21.25
CA ARG A 527 -36.67 -2.98 21.43
C ARG A 527 -35.83 -2.20 20.41
N ILE A 528 -34.56 -2.57 20.19
CA ILE A 528 -33.67 -1.88 19.24
C ILE A 528 -34.24 -1.89 17.82
N ILE A 529 -34.71 -3.04 17.32
CA ILE A 529 -35.23 -3.12 15.94
C ILE A 529 -36.63 -2.52 15.79
N VAL A 530 -37.41 -2.42 16.87
CA VAL A 530 -38.71 -1.72 16.89
C VAL A 530 -38.54 -0.19 16.93
N GLU A 531 -37.59 0.33 17.71
CA GLU A 531 -37.25 1.77 17.78
C GLU A 531 -36.90 2.35 16.39
N ALA A 532 -36.36 1.53 15.49
CA ALA A 532 -36.11 1.90 14.10
C ALA A 532 -37.37 2.42 13.36
N LEU A 533 -38.56 1.93 13.72
CA LEU A 533 -39.84 2.28 13.10
C LEU A 533 -40.38 3.65 13.57
N ASP A 534 -39.91 4.14 14.72
CA ASP A 534 -40.22 5.50 15.21
C ASP A 534 -39.40 6.57 14.45
N HIS A 535 -38.32 6.16 13.79
CA HIS A 535 -37.37 7.06 13.11
C HIS A 535 -37.29 6.89 11.60
N VAL A 536 -37.62 5.72 11.04
CA VAL A 536 -37.57 5.46 9.60
C VAL A 536 -38.80 4.67 9.14
N GLN A 537 -39.28 4.97 7.94
CA GLN A 537 -40.34 4.18 7.30
C GLN A 537 -39.89 2.72 7.12
N PRO A 538 -40.81 1.74 7.30
CA PRO A 538 -40.47 0.33 7.10
C PRO A 538 -40.04 0.08 5.65
N SER A 539 -38.89 -0.56 5.50
CA SER A 539 -38.24 -0.88 4.22
C SER A 539 -37.98 -2.38 4.15
N LYS A 540 -37.74 -2.94 2.96
CA LYS A 540 -37.46 -4.38 2.81
C LYS A 540 -36.36 -4.85 3.79
N PRO A 541 -35.17 -4.24 3.89
CA PRO A 541 -34.10 -4.75 4.76
C PRO A 541 -34.46 -4.74 6.25
N LEU A 542 -35.22 -3.73 6.71
CA LEU A 542 -35.66 -3.64 8.10
C LEU A 542 -36.75 -4.69 8.42
N MET A 543 -37.73 -4.84 7.54
CA MET A 543 -38.79 -5.84 7.71
C MET A 543 -38.26 -7.27 7.58
N GLU A 544 -37.34 -7.51 6.65
CA GLU A 544 -36.64 -8.78 6.50
C GLU A 544 -35.83 -9.12 7.75
N ALA A 545 -35.06 -8.18 8.30
CA ALA A 545 -34.34 -8.37 9.55
C ALA A 545 -35.27 -8.64 10.75
N LEU A 546 -36.43 -7.98 10.81
CA LEU A 546 -37.43 -8.19 11.87
C LEU A 546 -38.11 -9.56 11.77
N ILE A 547 -38.45 -10.02 10.55
CA ILE A 547 -39.01 -11.36 10.29
C ILE A 547 -37.97 -12.45 10.66
N HIS A 548 -36.72 -12.30 10.22
CA HIS A 548 -35.64 -13.24 10.55
C HIS A 548 -35.32 -13.26 12.06
N PHE A 549 -35.36 -12.11 12.73
CA PHE A 549 -35.21 -12.03 14.19
C PHE A 549 -36.36 -12.75 14.91
N GLU A 550 -37.60 -12.59 14.46
CA GLU A 550 -38.76 -13.24 15.06
C GLU A 550 -38.75 -14.76 14.83
N ALA A 551 -38.32 -15.21 13.65
CA ALA A 551 -38.22 -16.63 13.29
C ALA A 551 -37.36 -17.45 14.27
N ILE A 552 -36.36 -16.85 14.93
CA ILE A 552 -35.40 -17.53 15.81
C ILE A 552 -35.70 -17.44 17.32
N GLN A 553 -36.86 -16.88 17.72
CA GLN A 553 -37.25 -16.73 19.13
C GLN A 553 -37.85 -18.01 19.76
N PRO A 554 -38.09 -18.10 21.08
CA PRO A 554 -39.05 -19.06 21.63
C PRO A 554 -40.50 -18.73 21.22
N PRO A 555 -41.44 -19.69 21.14
CA PRO A 555 -42.87 -19.40 20.94
C PRO A 555 -43.53 -18.76 22.19
N PRO A 556 -44.62 -17.97 22.07
CA PRO A 556 -45.35 -17.63 20.84
C PRO A 556 -44.56 -16.73 19.88
N ARG A 557 -45.10 -16.52 18.67
CA ARG A 557 -44.52 -15.63 17.66
C ARG A 557 -45.38 -14.38 17.54
N GLU A 558 -44.75 -13.22 17.40
CA GLU A 558 -45.40 -11.91 17.24
C GLU A 558 -45.94 -11.67 15.81
N ILE A 559 -46.70 -12.64 15.28
CA ILE A 559 -47.23 -12.62 13.90
C ILE A 559 -48.24 -11.48 13.72
N ASP A 560 -49.13 -11.28 14.71
CA ASP A 560 -50.14 -10.21 14.70
C ASP A 560 -49.51 -8.80 14.70
N TYR A 561 -48.26 -8.67 15.17
CA TYR A 561 -47.47 -7.44 15.13
C TYR A 561 -46.74 -7.26 13.78
N LEU A 562 -46.18 -8.33 13.22
CA LEU A 562 -45.52 -8.31 11.91
C LEU A 562 -46.49 -7.98 10.77
N GLU A 563 -47.70 -8.53 10.80
CA GLU A 563 -48.66 -8.43 9.70
C GLU A 563 -48.96 -7.00 9.23
N PRO A 564 -49.38 -6.03 10.08
CA PRO A 564 -49.67 -4.67 9.64
C PRO A 564 -48.42 -3.93 9.10
N LEU A 565 -47.23 -4.26 9.63
CA LEU A 565 -45.97 -3.66 9.18
C LEU A 565 -45.58 -4.17 7.78
N VAL A 566 -45.74 -5.47 7.51
CA VAL A 566 -45.52 -6.04 6.17
C VAL A 566 -46.58 -5.55 5.20
N GLU A 567 -47.86 -5.52 5.60
CA GLU A 567 -48.95 -4.99 4.77
C GLU A 567 -48.69 -3.53 4.33
N LYS A 568 -48.13 -2.69 5.20
CA LYS A 568 -47.74 -1.30 4.91
C LYS A 568 -46.63 -1.18 3.84
N VAL A 569 -45.72 -2.17 3.73
CA VAL A 569 -44.63 -2.12 2.73
C VAL A 569 -45.05 -2.74 1.39
N ILE A 570 -45.81 -3.84 1.39
CA ILE A 570 -46.16 -4.54 0.13
C ILE A 570 -47.21 -3.78 -0.68
N LYS A 571 -48.15 -3.10 0.00
CA LYS A 571 -49.21 -2.30 -0.64
C LYS A 571 -48.64 -0.96 -1.09
N PRO A 572 -48.80 -0.56 -2.37
CA PRO A 572 -48.36 0.75 -2.82
C PRO A 572 -49.32 1.81 -2.28
N ASP A 573 -48.83 2.70 -1.41
CA ASP A 573 -49.58 3.90 -1.04
C ASP A 573 -49.65 4.86 -2.24
N ALA A 574 -50.77 5.56 -2.40
CA ALA A 574 -51.00 6.46 -3.54
C ALA A 574 -50.33 7.83 -3.36
N ASP A 575 -50.27 8.32 -2.11
CA ASP A 575 -49.75 9.63 -1.75
C ASP A 575 -48.32 9.59 -1.17
N ALA A 576 -47.80 8.40 -0.85
CA ALA A 576 -46.41 8.23 -0.43
C ALA A 576 -45.47 8.12 -1.64
N GLN A 577 -44.32 8.80 -1.57
CA GLN A 577 -43.18 8.49 -2.43
C GLN A 577 -42.74 7.05 -2.13
N ASN A 578 -43.08 6.12 -3.03
CA ASN A 578 -42.87 4.69 -2.82
C ASN A 578 -41.37 4.36 -2.76
N ILE A 579 -40.86 4.18 -1.54
CA ILE A 579 -39.42 3.93 -1.26
C ILE A 579 -38.98 2.56 -1.80
N ALA A 580 -39.85 1.56 -1.78
CA ALA A 580 -39.56 0.19 -2.23
C ALA A 580 -40.07 -0.06 -3.66
N SER A 581 -39.19 -0.60 -4.52
CA SER A 581 -39.53 -1.01 -5.88
C SER A 581 -40.58 -2.12 -5.90
N SER A 582 -41.24 -2.33 -7.05
CA SER A 582 -42.20 -3.44 -7.19
C SER A 582 -41.55 -4.82 -7.00
N THR A 583 -40.24 -4.94 -7.23
CA THR A 583 -39.48 -6.19 -7.03
C THR A 583 -39.23 -6.43 -5.54
N GLU A 584 -38.74 -5.43 -4.80
CA GLU A 584 -38.53 -5.55 -3.35
C GLU A 584 -39.84 -5.83 -2.59
N ARG A 585 -40.97 -5.32 -3.09
CA ARG A 585 -42.31 -5.60 -2.54
C ARG A 585 -42.80 -7.01 -2.89
N GLU A 586 -42.52 -7.53 -4.09
CA GLU A 586 -42.77 -8.94 -4.45
C GLU A 586 -41.92 -9.88 -3.56
N GLU A 587 -40.63 -9.56 -3.39
CA GLU A 587 -39.68 -10.33 -2.57
C GLU A 587 -40.02 -10.34 -1.08
N LEU A 588 -40.30 -9.18 -0.47
CA LEU A 588 -40.70 -9.11 0.95
C LEU A 588 -42.00 -9.88 1.19
N SER A 589 -42.94 -9.83 0.24
CA SER A 589 -44.18 -10.60 0.31
C SER A 589 -43.93 -12.11 0.26
N LEU A 590 -42.90 -12.58 -0.46
CA LEU A 590 -42.52 -14.00 -0.48
C LEU A 590 -41.82 -14.42 0.81
N ILE A 591 -40.91 -13.61 1.34
CA ILE A 591 -40.22 -13.84 2.63
C ILE A 591 -41.25 -13.98 3.77
N TYR A 592 -42.29 -13.13 3.78
CA TYR A 592 -43.34 -13.22 4.79
C TYR A 592 -44.25 -14.46 4.61
N ILE A 593 -44.51 -14.90 3.38
CA ILE A 593 -45.23 -16.16 3.11
C ILE A 593 -44.39 -17.37 3.56
N GLU A 594 -43.07 -17.37 3.36
CA GLU A 594 -42.18 -18.44 3.86
C GLU A 594 -42.19 -18.51 5.39
N PHE A 595 -42.08 -17.36 6.07
CA PHE A 595 -42.21 -17.27 7.52
C PHE A 595 -43.57 -17.81 8.01
N LEU A 596 -44.69 -17.39 7.40
CA LEU A 596 -46.02 -17.90 7.73
C LEU A 596 -46.17 -19.39 7.44
N GLY A 597 -45.52 -19.92 6.40
CA GLY A 597 -45.53 -21.35 6.08
C GLY A 597 -44.88 -22.24 7.14
N ILE A 598 -44.01 -21.68 7.98
CA ILE A 598 -43.34 -22.38 9.10
C ILE A 598 -44.04 -22.11 10.44
N PHE A 599 -44.46 -20.86 10.69
CA PHE A 599 -44.91 -20.40 12.02
C PHE A 599 -46.38 -19.96 12.11
N GLY A 600 -47.04 -19.71 10.98
CA GLY A 600 -48.41 -19.19 10.90
C GLY A 600 -49.51 -20.26 10.96
N ASP A 601 -50.75 -19.80 10.87
CA ASP A 601 -51.93 -20.66 10.73
C ASP A 601 -52.44 -20.70 9.28
N VAL A 602 -53.33 -21.66 8.98
CA VAL A 602 -53.87 -21.85 7.62
C VAL A 602 -54.65 -20.62 7.12
N LYS A 603 -55.12 -19.73 8.00
CA LYS A 603 -55.85 -18.50 7.61
C LYS A 603 -54.88 -17.39 7.24
N SER A 604 -53.84 -17.18 8.05
CA SER A 604 -52.81 -16.15 7.85
C SER A 604 -51.94 -16.46 6.62
N ILE A 605 -51.52 -17.71 6.43
CA ILE A 605 -50.87 -18.18 5.18
C ILE A 605 -51.75 -17.82 3.98
N LYS A 606 -53.01 -18.29 3.95
CA LYS A 606 -53.92 -18.03 2.84
C LYS A 606 -54.17 -16.53 2.62
N LYS A 607 -54.32 -15.74 3.70
CA LYS A 607 -54.51 -14.29 3.61
C LYS A 607 -53.30 -13.62 2.93
N ALA A 608 -52.08 -14.05 3.24
CA ALA A 608 -50.87 -13.53 2.61
C ALA A 608 -50.75 -13.98 1.13
N GLU A 609 -51.08 -15.23 0.81
CA GLU A 609 -51.14 -15.74 -0.57
C GLU A 609 -52.18 -14.97 -1.43
N ASP A 610 -53.41 -14.84 -0.94
CA ASP A 610 -54.49 -14.10 -1.60
C ASP A 610 -54.10 -12.61 -1.83
N GLN A 611 -53.36 -12.00 -0.88
CA GLN A 611 -52.82 -10.64 -1.04
C GLN A 611 -51.66 -10.57 -2.06
N HIS A 612 -50.71 -11.50 -2.01
CA HIS A 612 -49.59 -11.55 -2.95
C HIS A 612 -50.08 -11.71 -4.39
N VAL A 613 -50.99 -12.66 -4.62
CA VAL A 613 -51.62 -12.85 -5.94
C VAL A 613 -52.36 -11.58 -6.36
N LYS A 614 -53.13 -10.93 -5.48
CA LYS A 614 -53.84 -9.69 -5.79
C LYS A 614 -52.92 -8.51 -6.15
N LEU A 615 -51.75 -8.40 -5.53
CA LEU A 615 -50.84 -7.26 -5.71
C LEU A 615 -49.86 -7.44 -6.88
N PHE A 616 -49.31 -8.65 -7.09
CA PHE A 616 -48.17 -8.84 -8.00
C PHE A 616 -48.49 -9.60 -9.29
N TYR A 617 -49.54 -10.43 -9.33
CA TYR A 617 -49.91 -11.14 -10.57
C TYR A 617 -50.55 -10.23 -11.64
N PRO A 618 -51.42 -9.24 -11.32
CA PRO A 618 -52.05 -8.37 -12.32
C PRO A 618 -51.12 -7.43 -13.10
N HIS A 619 -49.83 -7.39 -12.76
CA HIS A 619 -48.85 -6.52 -13.41
C HIS A 619 -47.76 -7.26 -14.19
N ARG A 620 -47.73 -8.60 -14.15
CA ARG A 620 -46.78 -9.38 -14.97
C ARG A 620 -47.11 -9.26 -16.45
N SER A 621 -46.32 -8.46 -17.17
CA SER A 621 -46.37 -8.43 -18.62
C SER A 621 -46.00 -9.81 -19.19
N THR A 622 -46.65 -10.21 -20.29
CA THR A 622 -46.29 -11.45 -21.02
C THR A 622 -44.87 -11.40 -21.64
N SER A 623 -44.21 -10.24 -21.59
CA SER A 623 -42.79 -10.06 -21.85
C SER A 623 -41.89 -10.46 -20.67
N GLU A 624 -42.26 -10.10 -19.43
CA GLU A 624 -41.44 -10.33 -18.23
C GLU A 624 -41.42 -11.78 -17.79
N LEU A 625 -42.56 -12.48 -17.93
CA LEU A 625 -42.66 -13.92 -17.74
C LEU A 625 -41.69 -14.68 -18.68
N LYS A 626 -41.49 -14.20 -19.90
CA LYS A 626 -40.50 -14.75 -20.84
C LYS A 626 -39.06 -14.40 -20.47
N LYS A 627 -38.83 -13.27 -19.78
CA LYS A 627 -37.50 -12.85 -19.35
C LYS A 627 -37.00 -13.69 -18.18
N ARG A 628 -37.78 -13.80 -17.08
CA ARG A 628 -37.46 -14.73 -15.97
C ARG A 628 -37.30 -16.17 -16.47
N SER A 629 -38.18 -16.64 -17.37
CA SER A 629 -38.06 -17.96 -18.02
C SER A 629 -36.81 -18.15 -18.90
N ALA A 630 -36.16 -17.09 -19.36
CA ALA A 630 -34.89 -17.16 -20.10
C ALA A 630 -33.69 -17.11 -19.14
N ASP A 631 -33.75 -16.26 -18.11
CA ASP A 631 -32.72 -16.14 -17.08
C ASP A 631 -32.61 -17.44 -16.24
N ASP A 632 -33.72 -18.07 -15.88
CA ASP A 632 -33.76 -19.41 -15.26
C ASP A 632 -33.13 -20.48 -16.17
N PHE A 633 -33.38 -20.41 -17.48
CA PHE A 633 -32.82 -21.35 -18.45
C PHE A 633 -31.30 -21.20 -18.52
N LEU A 634 -30.80 -19.96 -18.62
CA LEU A 634 -29.38 -19.62 -18.65
C LEU A 634 -28.65 -19.95 -17.33
N ALA A 635 -29.31 -19.76 -16.18
CA ALA A 635 -28.80 -20.20 -14.89
C ALA A 635 -28.71 -21.74 -14.83
N SER A 636 -29.72 -22.45 -15.32
CA SER A 636 -29.71 -23.91 -15.40
C SER A 636 -28.61 -24.43 -16.34
N ASP A 637 -28.34 -23.73 -17.44
CA ASP A 637 -27.32 -24.14 -18.41
C ASP A 637 -25.90 -23.80 -17.95
N ARG A 638 -25.67 -22.68 -17.26
CA ARG A 638 -24.41 -22.45 -16.50
C ARG A 638 -24.13 -23.59 -15.52
N THR A 639 -25.18 -24.06 -14.82
CA THR A 639 -25.07 -25.16 -13.86
C THR A 639 -24.81 -26.52 -14.54
N LYS A 640 -25.27 -26.72 -15.78
CA LYS A 640 -25.01 -27.94 -16.57
C LYS A 640 -23.66 -27.93 -17.28
N MET A 641 -23.21 -26.79 -17.80
CA MET A 641 -21.91 -26.67 -18.49
C MET A 641 -20.71 -26.94 -17.56
N ALA A 642 -20.89 -26.82 -16.24
CA ALA A 642 -19.92 -27.26 -15.23
C ALA A 642 -19.74 -28.80 -15.16
N LYS A 643 -20.52 -29.60 -15.93
CA LYS A 643 -20.38 -31.06 -16.04
C LYS A 643 -20.58 -31.54 -17.49
N THR A 644 -19.50 -31.55 -18.28
CA THR A 644 -19.04 -32.69 -19.10
C THR A 644 -17.84 -32.28 -19.95
N TYR A 645 -16.67 -32.89 -19.71
CA TYR A 645 -15.89 -33.57 -20.75
C TYR A 645 -14.91 -34.57 -20.10
N ASN A 646 -14.66 -35.69 -20.78
CA ASN A 646 -13.98 -36.92 -20.30
C ASN A 646 -12.49 -36.70 -19.95
N GLY A 647 -11.73 -37.55 -19.24
CA GLY A 647 -11.86 -38.92 -18.68
C GLY A 647 -10.41 -39.42 -18.40
N THR A 648 -10.03 -40.30 -17.46
CA THR A 648 -10.55 -41.60 -16.96
C THR A 648 -9.83 -41.94 -15.61
N PRO A 649 -10.17 -43.03 -14.85
CA PRO A 649 -9.90 -43.13 -13.39
C PRO A 649 -8.64 -43.96 -13.00
N PRO A 650 -8.26 -44.01 -11.69
CA PRO A 650 -8.77 -45.07 -10.79
C PRO A 650 -8.96 -44.68 -9.29
N ALA A 651 -9.40 -45.67 -8.49
CA ALA A 651 -9.29 -45.80 -7.02
C ALA A 651 -10.23 -45.00 -6.07
N GLN A 652 -11.21 -45.73 -5.52
CA GLN A 652 -11.76 -45.60 -4.15
C GLN A 652 -10.73 -46.23 -3.14
N PRO A 653 -10.73 -45.93 -1.81
CA PRO A 653 -11.90 -46.19 -0.95
C PRO A 653 -12.08 -45.44 0.40
N VAL A 654 -13.20 -45.79 1.06
CA VAL A 654 -13.56 -45.64 2.49
C VAL A 654 -13.93 -44.24 3.03
N SER A 655 -15.22 -44.12 3.29
CA SER A 655 -15.92 -43.17 4.15
C SER A 655 -15.27 -42.87 5.51
N ASN A 656 -15.51 -41.66 6.01
CA ASN A 656 -16.10 -41.57 7.35
C ASN A 656 -17.04 -40.36 7.42
N ALA A 657 -18.17 -40.51 8.10
CA ALA A 657 -19.21 -39.48 8.19
C ALA A 657 -19.61 -39.25 9.64
N TYR A 658 -19.70 -37.97 10.03
CA TYR A 658 -20.69 -37.47 10.99
C TYR A 658 -21.05 -36.03 10.60
N PRO A 659 -22.33 -35.62 10.66
CA PRO A 659 -22.76 -34.29 10.23
C PRO A 659 -22.56 -33.27 11.34
N ASN A 660 -22.09 -32.07 11.00
CA ASN A 660 -22.17 -30.90 11.88
C ASN A 660 -23.16 -29.90 11.29
N ALA A 661 -24.09 -29.40 12.11
CA ALA A 661 -25.23 -28.62 11.64
C ALA A 661 -24.90 -27.13 11.51
N GLN A 662 -24.37 -26.72 10.35
CA GLN A 662 -24.28 -25.30 9.97
C GLN A 662 -25.33 -24.95 8.92
N ALA A 663 -26.48 -24.49 9.40
CA ALA A 663 -27.52 -23.88 8.57
C ALA A 663 -27.09 -22.47 8.09
N GLN A 664 -26.18 -22.45 7.11
CA GLN A 664 -26.11 -21.52 5.98
C GLN A 664 -26.61 -20.07 6.19
N TRP A 665 -26.07 -19.36 7.19
CA TRP A 665 -26.00 -17.89 7.13
C TRP A 665 -24.77 -17.49 6.32
N SER A 666 -24.90 -17.50 5.00
CA SER A 666 -23.87 -16.99 4.10
C SER A 666 -23.66 -15.50 4.35
N GLY A 667 -22.55 -15.14 5.00
CA GLY A 667 -22.05 -13.77 5.12
C GLY A 667 -21.53 -13.21 3.78
N GLY A 668 -22.34 -13.36 2.72
CA GLY A 668 -22.02 -12.99 1.36
C GLY A 668 -22.48 -11.57 1.06
N TYR A 669 -21.79 -10.58 1.62
CA TYR A 669 -21.70 -9.30 0.93
C TYR A 669 -20.91 -9.56 -0.36
N ALA A 670 -21.63 -9.81 -1.45
CA ALA A 670 -21.04 -9.74 -2.77
C ALA A 670 -20.48 -8.32 -2.93
N ALA A 671 -19.18 -8.20 -3.17
CA ALA A 671 -18.61 -6.95 -3.64
C ALA A 671 -19.40 -6.55 -4.89
N GLN A 672 -20.08 -5.41 -4.83
CA GLN A 672 -20.65 -4.79 -6.02
C GLN A 672 -19.47 -4.56 -6.98
N PRO A 673 -19.42 -5.19 -8.16
CA PRO A 673 -18.50 -4.71 -9.17
C PRO A 673 -18.89 -3.27 -9.46
N GLN A 674 -17.93 -2.33 -9.34
CA GLN A 674 -18.12 -0.91 -9.64
C GLN A 674 -18.61 -0.76 -11.09
N THR A 675 -19.92 -0.74 -11.24
CA THR A 675 -20.63 -0.72 -12.51
C THR A 675 -20.80 0.74 -12.89
N TRP A 676 -19.75 1.26 -13.51
CA TRP A 676 -19.72 2.60 -14.10
C TRP A 676 -21.01 2.86 -14.89
N PRO A 677 -21.62 4.06 -14.73
CA PRO A 677 -22.90 4.37 -15.38
C PRO A 677 -22.78 4.20 -16.90
N PRO A 678 -23.80 3.61 -17.57
CA PRO A 678 -23.70 3.29 -18.98
C PRO A 678 -23.54 4.55 -19.83
N ALA A 679 -22.41 4.66 -20.51
CA ALA A 679 -22.09 5.81 -21.34
C ALA A 679 -23.11 5.96 -22.48
N GLN A 680 -23.91 7.03 -22.43
CA GLN A 680 -24.73 7.45 -23.57
C GLN A 680 -23.81 7.92 -24.69
N ALA A 681 -23.83 7.21 -25.82
CA ALA A 681 -22.97 7.49 -26.97
C ALA A 681 -23.39 8.79 -27.69
N ALA A 682 -22.83 9.93 -27.27
CA ALA A 682 -22.89 11.17 -28.03
C ALA A 682 -21.95 11.10 -29.26
N PRO A 683 -22.25 11.76 -30.40
CA PRO A 683 -21.45 11.64 -31.62
C PRO A 683 -20.04 12.20 -31.46
N ALA A 684 -19.04 11.48 -31.98
CA ALA A 684 -17.65 11.90 -31.94
C ALA A 684 -17.42 13.21 -32.72
N GLN A 685 -16.87 14.22 -32.04
CA GLN A 685 -16.27 15.41 -32.65
C GLN A 685 -14.75 15.38 -32.38
N PRO A 686 -13.89 15.64 -33.39
CA PRO A 686 -12.45 15.59 -33.21
C PRO A 686 -11.93 16.88 -32.54
N GLN A 687 -11.75 16.85 -31.21
CA GLN A 687 -11.02 17.90 -30.50
C GLN A 687 -9.51 17.59 -30.47
N GLN A 688 -8.69 18.63 -30.64
CA GLN A 688 -7.22 18.55 -30.60
C GLN A 688 -6.72 18.41 -29.15
N TRP A 689 -5.63 17.67 -28.95
CA TRP A 689 -5.09 17.33 -27.63
C TRP A 689 -3.84 18.14 -27.27
N ASN A 690 -3.69 18.49 -25.99
CA ASN A 690 -2.48 19.12 -25.46
C ASN A 690 -1.37 18.06 -25.24
N PRO A 691 -0.08 18.31 -25.55
CA PRO A 691 0.92 17.21 -25.68
C PRO A 691 1.43 16.57 -24.37
N ALA A 692 0.98 17.04 -23.20
CA ALA A 692 1.69 16.90 -21.92
C ALA A 692 1.94 15.47 -21.38
N TYR A 693 1.33 14.43 -21.97
CA TYR A 693 1.44 13.03 -21.52
C TYR A 693 1.83 12.02 -22.62
N GLY A 694 2.35 12.47 -23.77
CA GLY A 694 2.50 11.56 -24.92
C GLY A 694 3.48 11.94 -26.02
N GLN A 695 4.65 12.53 -25.70
CA GLN A 695 5.70 12.85 -26.69
C GLN A 695 7.14 12.73 -26.14
N GLN A 696 7.50 11.57 -25.58
CA GLN A 696 8.92 11.19 -25.43
C GLN A 696 9.21 9.66 -25.51
N ALA A 697 8.17 8.80 -25.58
CA ALA A 697 8.29 7.36 -25.81
C ALA A 697 8.66 7.05 -27.28
N ALA A 698 9.81 7.56 -27.74
CA ALA A 698 10.20 7.58 -29.15
C ALA A 698 11.71 7.33 -29.40
N TYR A 699 12.41 6.64 -28.49
CA TYR A 699 13.76 6.10 -28.75
C TYR A 699 13.74 4.64 -29.30
N GLY A 700 12.74 4.35 -30.14
CA GLY A 700 12.59 3.07 -30.86
C GLY A 700 13.15 3.08 -32.28
N ALA A 701 14.12 3.97 -32.61
CA ALA A 701 14.54 4.21 -33.99
C ALA A 701 15.99 4.71 -34.15
N TYR A 702 16.98 4.05 -33.52
CA TYR A 702 18.41 4.25 -33.86
C TYR A 702 19.21 2.95 -34.03
N GLY A 703 18.54 1.90 -34.52
CA GLY A 703 19.18 0.65 -34.93
C GLY A 703 19.80 0.77 -36.32
N GLY A 704 21.01 1.35 -36.42
CA GLY A 704 21.84 1.26 -37.62
C GLY A 704 22.66 2.51 -37.96
N TYR A 705 23.93 2.50 -37.55
CA TYR A 705 25.02 3.20 -38.26
C TYR A 705 26.19 2.23 -38.45
N PRO A 706 26.88 2.23 -39.61
CA PRO A 706 27.96 1.28 -39.90
C PRO A 706 29.29 1.67 -39.26
N ALA A 707 30.17 0.68 -39.10
CA ALA A 707 31.53 0.88 -38.58
C ALA A 707 32.39 1.79 -39.50
N GLY A 708 33.22 2.64 -38.89
CA GLY A 708 34.13 3.52 -39.64
C GLY A 708 34.85 4.56 -38.78
N TYR A 709 35.87 4.15 -38.01
CA TYR A 709 36.76 5.09 -37.32
C TYR A 709 37.55 5.97 -38.30
N THR A 710 37.50 7.29 -38.12
CA THR A 710 38.52 8.24 -38.62
C THR A 710 38.86 9.27 -37.54
N ALA A 711 40.10 9.77 -37.54
CA ALA A 711 40.66 10.55 -36.43
C ALA A 711 40.13 12.01 -36.37
N PRO A 712 40.08 12.63 -35.17
CA PRO A 712 39.47 13.96 -34.98
C PRO A 712 40.34 15.11 -35.52
N GLN A 713 39.69 16.14 -36.06
CA GLN A 713 40.30 17.47 -36.22
C GLN A 713 40.07 18.30 -34.93
N ALA A 714 41.06 19.11 -34.57
CA ALA A 714 41.03 19.89 -33.33
C ALA A 714 40.12 21.13 -33.43
N PRO A 715 39.33 21.45 -32.38
CA PRO A 715 38.61 22.72 -32.29
C PRO A 715 39.56 23.90 -32.02
N THR A 716 39.16 25.10 -32.43
CA THR A 716 39.91 26.34 -32.20
C THR A 716 39.58 26.98 -30.83
N PRO A 717 40.51 27.72 -30.22
CA PRO A 717 40.34 28.23 -28.86
C PRO A 717 39.48 29.50 -28.79
N VAL A 718 38.63 29.58 -27.77
CA VAL A 718 37.79 30.73 -27.39
C VAL A 718 37.95 30.94 -25.87
N PRO A 719 37.95 32.18 -25.32
CA PRO A 719 38.79 32.48 -24.14
C PRO A 719 38.34 31.93 -22.78
N GLN A 720 39.32 31.85 -21.87
CA GLN A 720 39.10 31.55 -20.44
C GLN A 720 38.16 32.58 -19.79
N ALA A 721 37.05 32.10 -19.22
CA ALA A 721 36.31 32.82 -18.19
C ALA A 721 36.93 32.57 -16.80
N ALA A 722 36.62 33.43 -15.83
CA ALA A 722 37.31 33.46 -14.54
C ALA A 722 37.11 32.18 -13.70
N ALA A 723 38.16 31.82 -12.94
CA ALA A 723 38.08 30.76 -11.94
C ALA A 723 37.13 31.18 -10.80
N TYR A 724 36.03 30.46 -10.63
CA TYR A 724 35.20 30.56 -9.44
C TYR A 724 35.77 29.70 -8.31
N GLY A 725 35.63 30.19 -7.07
CA GLY A 725 36.32 29.65 -5.91
C GLY A 725 35.89 28.24 -5.53
N ALA A 726 36.77 27.51 -4.85
CA ALA A 726 36.48 26.18 -4.32
C ALA A 726 35.30 26.24 -3.33
N TYR A 727 34.27 25.43 -3.57
CA TYR A 727 33.20 25.20 -2.60
C TYR A 727 33.78 24.51 -1.36
N PRO A 728 33.44 24.95 -0.13
CA PRO A 728 33.91 24.30 1.08
C PRO A 728 33.24 22.92 1.21
N ALA A 729 34.05 21.88 1.40
CA ALA A 729 33.55 20.53 1.64
C ALA A 729 32.83 20.46 2.99
N GLN A 730 31.49 20.55 2.98
CA GLN A 730 30.68 20.24 4.15
C GLN A 730 30.68 18.72 4.36
N THR A 731 31.24 18.29 5.49
CA THR A 731 31.29 16.90 5.90
C THR A 731 29.92 16.44 6.40
N TYR A 732 29.08 15.92 5.51
CA TYR A 732 27.89 15.17 5.90
C TYR A 732 28.29 13.82 6.53
N PRO A 733 27.58 13.34 7.56
CA PRO A 733 27.98 12.15 8.30
C PRO A 733 27.86 10.89 7.45
N THR A 734 28.96 10.16 7.32
CA THR A 734 28.99 8.85 6.65
C THR A 734 28.22 7.81 7.47
N GLN A 735 26.97 7.52 7.10
CA GLN A 735 26.33 6.29 7.56
C GLN A 735 27.01 5.10 6.88
N SER A 736 27.74 4.31 7.67
CA SER A 736 28.39 3.08 7.21
C SER A 736 27.36 1.97 7.01
N TYR A 737 26.83 1.84 5.80
CA TYR A 737 25.89 0.79 5.44
C TYR A 737 26.64 -0.55 5.25
N ALA A 738 26.53 -1.46 6.22
CA ALA A 738 27.07 -2.81 6.09
C ALA A 738 26.03 -3.73 5.41
N PRO A 739 26.39 -4.48 4.36
CA PRO A 739 25.47 -5.43 3.75
C PRO A 739 25.19 -6.61 4.70
N PRO A 740 23.96 -7.17 4.72
CA PRO A 740 23.63 -8.30 5.58
C PRO A 740 24.36 -9.56 5.13
N VAL A 741 25.20 -10.11 6.00
CA VAL A 741 25.87 -11.40 5.78
C VAL A 741 24.89 -12.53 6.09
N ALA A 742 24.71 -13.46 5.16
CA ALA A 742 23.82 -14.60 5.33
C ALA A 742 24.33 -15.54 6.45
N ALA A 743 23.54 -15.71 7.52
CA ALA A 743 23.88 -16.56 8.65
C ALA A 743 23.47 -18.03 8.40
N ALA A 744 24.41 -18.96 8.50
CA ALA A 744 24.13 -20.39 8.51
C ALA A 744 23.67 -20.85 9.90
N ALA A 745 22.81 -21.88 9.96
CA ALA A 745 22.24 -22.39 11.21
C ALA A 745 23.28 -23.11 12.11
N PRO A 746 23.16 -23.04 13.46
CA PRO A 746 24.25 -23.38 14.38
C PRO A 746 24.14 -24.78 15.04
N ALA A 747 25.19 -25.17 15.78
CA ALA A 747 25.17 -26.28 16.74
C ALA A 747 25.82 -25.89 18.09
N ALA A 748 25.10 -26.15 19.19
CA ALA A 748 25.56 -26.28 20.58
C ALA A 748 26.43 -25.17 21.26
N ALA A 749 25.75 -24.18 21.87
CA ALA A 749 25.71 -23.86 23.31
C ALA A 749 26.95 -24.03 24.27
N PRO A 750 26.99 -23.37 25.46
CA PRO A 750 26.50 -22.02 25.83
C PRO A 750 27.41 -21.23 26.83
N VAL A 751 27.60 -19.91 26.68
CA VAL A 751 28.14 -19.01 27.74
C VAL A 751 27.42 -17.64 27.75
N GLN A 752 27.48 -16.92 28.87
CA GLN A 752 26.63 -15.79 29.33
C GLN A 752 26.73 -14.46 28.55
N GLN A 753 25.69 -13.63 28.68
CA GLN A 753 25.60 -12.22 28.22
C GLN A 753 26.54 -11.26 28.99
N PRO A 754 26.80 -10.07 28.43
CA PRO A 754 26.18 -8.87 29.03
C PRO A 754 25.44 -7.96 28.01
N ALA A 755 24.96 -6.81 28.50
CA ALA A 755 23.85 -6.02 27.94
C ALA A 755 24.10 -5.27 26.60
N ALA A 756 22.99 -4.87 25.98
CA ALA A 756 22.88 -4.32 24.63
C ALA A 756 23.39 -2.87 24.45
N ALA A 757 23.65 -2.52 23.19
CA ALA A 757 23.63 -1.16 22.66
C ALA A 757 22.64 -1.08 21.48
N VAL A 758 21.88 0.01 21.37
CA VAL A 758 20.81 0.17 20.37
C VAL A 758 21.34 0.84 19.10
N ALA A 759 20.99 0.31 17.93
CA ALA A 759 21.27 0.91 16.62
C ALA A 759 20.17 1.91 16.20
N PRO A 760 20.48 2.97 15.43
CA PRO A 760 19.54 4.06 15.16
C PRO A 760 18.45 3.69 14.15
N GLN A 761 17.21 4.11 14.44
CA GLN A 761 16.07 4.01 13.52
C GLN A 761 16.20 5.01 12.37
N ALA A 762 15.78 4.61 11.17
CA ALA A 762 15.59 5.55 10.06
C ALA A 762 14.26 6.32 10.26
N TYR A 763 14.36 7.63 10.51
CA TYR A 763 13.19 8.49 10.72
C TYR A 763 12.45 8.76 9.40
N TYR A 764 11.46 7.92 9.08
CA TYR A 764 10.33 8.32 8.23
C TYR A 764 9.25 8.94 9.11
N ASN A 765 9.34 10.25 9.37
CA ASN A 765 8.21 11.00 9.91
C ASN A 765 8.32 12.52 9.67
N THR A 766 7.15 13.17 9.59
CA THR A 766 6.91 14.58 9.19
C THR A 766 7.26 14.93 7.73
N TYR A 767 6.34 15.66 7.08
CA TYR A 767 6.37 16.12 5.67
C TYR A 767 6.18 15.06 4.58
N TYR A 768 5.09 14.29 4.72
CA TYR A 768 4.09 14.12 3.64
C TYR A 768 2.71 14.44 4.21
#